data_AF-A0A350I3S5-F1
#
_entry.id   AF-A0A350I3S5-F1
#
_cell.length_a   1.000
_cell.length_b   1.000
_cell.length_c   1.000
_cell.angle_alpha   90.00
_cell.angle_beta   90.00
_cell.angle_gamma   90.00
#
_symmetry.space_group_name_H-M   'P 1'
#
loop_
_entity.id
_entity.type
_entity.pdbx_description
1 polymer ?
#
loop_
_entity_poly.entity_id
_entity_poly.type
_entity_poly.pdbx_seq_one_letter_code
_entity_poly.pdbx_strand_id
1 'polypeptide(L)'
;GGLYTRQAGRPEHAYSYELLPSIVDHKHYRAAYCGISIYQGNQYPQSYQGRVLMGNIHENAVNMDRLERDGSSFKAHALDNFVESTDGWFRAVSEQIGPDGTVWIADWYDKYPCYQNANADPEGVDRQYGRIWRVAYVGDQPDKALPSRPAVNMNLALKSSQDLIGLLAHSNVWHRETAQRLLNERKDNHTQKHLVKLMETGDSIESRLTALWTLHGAGLLDESILKKAEEDGHFAIRSWAARLTGERRSSDPAALARLQRLAEDRHPSVRNAVATALRQYSSGALTVNRPSRVNLSLSDLGPIFASLILASAAEEDPLIPFMTWMALEPWVTDAPQIILSWLVSNGESTKPLSQKMLYKTMRRLCDQADAGGMSVAAEALSDLLSGDRELLLSGLDGLIDGQKLTKTLPAGKGKALLVELSKATDPSLRRRYWQLGSLWGDDATVEQLAGIISNPSTKNDELELAIGLARQINHPEIINALLFRIESGAQADMVNDAIEALGTHQDARVPDLLINLWPEFAMAQKQISIAVMVSRPTWLNAFLSAVESRKILPADVPASVIRSLANHRKDDIKARAQKSIGRFREPNASMDRLIDEKRQVVLEGEPDPVNGRQLTEMVCLVCHQLHGKGANVGPDLTGVGRSTLDALLANVINPNQLIGAGYENTVIETKDERSVSGRLVEETDSYVKLLAAGPREEVISKSDIQTRAITENSVMPEGLEQMGDKDFRDMIWFILNPPEDQRPLTAALRRELVGEAPDSVQRDYESISLWNPDWQVESSEKGNAPTIEPDWEDAKNVLVTHPFWHQRGAALLRKVNIPAQGKTFLRFKVASAPEGQWVLRVFADLKLVQRQSVSRQKGVWNMVEIDLTPFAGKEIPVRLENYAYDMKNDFGYWGAVKLITK
;
A
#
# COMPACT_ATOMS: atom_id res chain seq x y z
N GLY A 1 -5.38 -9.52 -15.76
CA GLY A 1 -5.88 -9.02 -14.47
C GLY A 1 -4.68 -8.60 -13.67
N GLY A 2 -4.63 -7.34 -13.23
CA GLY A 2 -3.59 -6.86 -12.31
C GLY A 2 -3.94 -7.21 -10.88
N LEU A 3 -2.94 -7.51 -10.05
CA LEU A 3 -3.11 -7.45 -8.60
C LEU A 3 -3.08 -5.97 -8.20
N TYR A 4 -4.19 -5.44 -7.70
CA TYR A 4 -4.21 -4.10 -7.11
C TYR A 4 -3.37 -4.11 -5.84
N THR A 5 -2.42 -3.18 -5.71
CA THR A 5 -1.78 -2.87 -4.42
C THR A 5 -2.88 -2.37 -3.49
N ARG A 6 -3.43 -3.25 -2.66
CA ARG A 6 -4.46 -2.86 -1.70
C ARG A 6 -3.82 -1.90 -0.69
N GLN A 7 -4.55 -0.84 -0.31
CA GLN A 7 -4.16 0.01 0.83
C GLN A 7 -4.07 -0.80 2.13
N ALA A 8 -4.73 -1.97 2.21
CA ALA A 8 -4.58 -2.97 3.27
C ALA A 8 -4.98 -4.38 2.79
N GLY A 9 -4.38 -5.43 3.38
CA GLY A 9 -4.72 -6.84 3.14
C GLY A 9 -3.74 -7.59 2.24
N ARG A 10 -3.76 -8.93 2.31
CA ARG A 10 -2.90 -9.82 1.50
C ARG A 10 -3.33 -9.77 0.02
N PRO A 11 -2.40 -9.84 -0.96
CA PRO A 11 -2.74 -10.15 -2.35
C PRO A 11 -3.60 -11.42 -2.41
N GLU A 12 -4.60 -11.48 -3.28
CA GLU A 12 -5.48 -12.66 -3.42
C GLU A 12 -4.69 -13.94 -3.74
N HIS A 13 -3.49 -13.78 -4.33
CA HIS A 13 -2.54 -14.83 -4.61
C HIS A 13 -1.23 -14.62 -3.87
N ALA A 14 -1.05 -15.31 -2.74
CA ALA A 14 0.16 -15.21 -1.93
C ALA A 14 1.45 -15.61 -2.67
N TYR A 15 1.33 -16.48 -3.68
CA TYR A 15 2.48 -17.06 -4.38
C TYR A 15 2.80 -16.38 -5.71
N SER A 16 2.26 -15.19 -6.00
CA SER A 16 2.65 -14.45 -7.21
C SER A 16 4.08 -13.91 -7.13
N TYR A 17 4.54 -13.60 -5.90
CA TYR A 17 5.82 -12.99 -5.51
C TYR A 17 6.15 -11.64 -6.16
N GLU A 18 5.29 -11.15 -7.06
CA GLU A 18 5.37 -9.86 -7.71
C GLU A 18 3.95 -9.33 -8.00
N LEU A 19 3.87 -8.02 -8.20
CA LEU A 19 2.69 -7.34 -8.74
C LEU A 19 2.92 -7.06 -10.23
N LEU A 20 1.84 -7.09 -11.02
CA LEU A 20 1.92 -6.66 -12.41
C LEU A 20 2.20 -5.15 -12.49
N PRO A 21 3.08 -4.71 -13.40
CA PRO A 21 3.39 -3.30 -13.56
C PRO A 21 2.17 -2.51 -14.03
N SER A 22 2.13 -1.22 -13.68
CA SER A 22 1.15 -0.29 -14.21
C SER A 22 1.27 -0.17 -15.74
N ILE A 23 0.12 -0.04 -16.40
CA ILE A 23 0.05 0.29 -17.83
C ILE A 23 0.06 1.82 -18.08
N VAL A 24 -0.18 2.63 -17.05
CA VAL A 24 -0.10 4.11 -17.11
C VAL A 24 1.24 4.60 -16.57
N ASP A 25 1.80 5.65 -17.18
CA ASP A 25 2.95 6.43 -16.69
C ASP A 25 2.55 7.85 -16.21
N HIS A 26 1.28 8.21 -16.35
CA HIS A 26 0.69 9.48 -15.91
C HIS A 26 -0.23 9.31 -14.70
N LYS A 27 -0.68 10.46 -14.16
CA LYS A 27 -1.77 10.56 -13.18
C LYS A 27 -2.74 11.64 -13.64
N HIS A 28 -4.05 11.35 -13.59
CA HIS A 28 -5.09 12.37 -13.68
C HIS A 28 -5.31 13.04 -12.32
N TYR A 29 -6.10 14.11 -12.26
CA TYR A 29 -6.32 14.88 -11.02
C TYR A 29 -7.03 14.02 -9.96
N ARG A 30 -6.30 13.66 -8.90
CA ARG A 30 -6.73 12.76 -7.80
C ARG A 30 -7.21 11.38 -8.31
N ALA A 31 -7.28 10.39 -7.41
CA ALA A 31 -7.56 9.01 -7.80
C ALA A 31 -8.97 8.59 -7.35
N ALA A 32 -9.91 8.46 -8.30
CA ALA A 32 -11.21 7.78 -8.13
C ALA A 32 -11.90 7.53 -9.49
N TYR A 33 -11.23 6.78 -10.37
CA TYR A 33 -11.75 6.52 -11.72
C TYR A 33 -12.92 5.53 -11.71
N CYS A 34 -13.96 5.83 -12.46
CA CYS A 34 -15.18 5.06 -12.58
C CYS A 34 -15.49 4.79 -14.06
N GLY A 35 -16.37 3.82 -14.32
CA GLY A 35 -17.07 3.76 -15.62
C GLY A 35 -16.28 3.38 -16.87
N ILE A 36 -15.01 2.98 -16.75
CA ILE A 36 -14.06 2.77 -17.85
C ILE A 36 -14.70 2.13 -19.09
N SER A 37 -14.62 2.82 -20.22
CA SER A 37 -15.20 2.41 -21.50
C SER A 37 -14.24 2.67 -22.66
N ILE A 38 -14.26 1.82 -23.70
CA ILE A 38 -13.49 2.06 -24.93
C ILE A 38 -14.46 2.55 -26.00
N TYR A 39 -14.22 3.72 -26.56
CA TYR A 39 -15.12 4.27 -27.58
C TYR A 39 -15.05 3.45 -28.87
N GLN A 40 -16.17 2.80 -29.20
CA GLN A 40 -16.40 2.02 -30.41
C GLN A 40 -17.76 2.36 -31.06
N GLY A 41 -18.19 3.61 -30.88
CA GLY A 41 -19.36 4.18 -31.57
C GLY A 41 -18.98 4.65 -32.98
N ASN A 42 -19.95 5.00 -33.81
CA ASN A 42 -19.73 5.45 -35.20
C ASN A 42 -20.09 6.93 -35.43
N GLN A 43 -20.23 7.70 -34.34
CA GLN A 43 -20.79 9.06 -34.38
C GLN A 43 -19.70 10.13 -34.23
N TYR A 44 -18.63 9.85 -33.48
CA TYR A 44 -17.52 10.78 -33.27
C TYR A 44 -16.45 10.64 -34.36
N PRO A 45 -15.61 11.67 -34.54
CA PRO A 45 -14.45 11.60 -35.43
C PRO A 45 -13.53 10.41 -35.14
N GLN A 46 -12.79 9.98 -36.17
CA GLN A 46 -11.88 8.83 -36.10
C GLN A 46 -10.85 8.93 -34.96
N SER A 47 -10.47 10.15 -34.56
CA SER A 47 -9.53 10.40 -33.46
C SER A 47 -10.00 9.85 -32.11
N TYR A 48 -11.31 9.68 -31.90
CA TYR A 48 -11.89 9.12 -30.67
C TYR A 48 -11.98 7.59 -30.69
N GLN A 49 -11.84 6.94 -31.86
CA GLN A 49 -11.95 5.48 -31.96
C GLN A 49 -10.86 4.79 -31.15
N GLY A 50 -11.27 3.84 -30.29
CA GLY A 50 -10.38 3.09 -29.43
C GLY A 50 -9.79 3.90 -28.26
N ARG A 51 -10.29 5.12 -27.99
CA ARG A 51 -9.92 5.87 -26.78
C ARG A 51 -10.60 5.31 -25.55
N VAL A 52 -9.88 5.31 -24.44
CA VAL A 52 -10.40 4.91 -23.13
C VAL A 52 -10.99 6.15 -22.49
N LEU A 53 -12.24 6.06 -22.07
CA LEU A 53 -12.99 7.10 -21.37
C LEU A 53 -13.19 6.64 -19.93
N MET A 54 -12.95 7.51 -18.97
CA MET A 54 -12.98 7.16 -17.55
C MET A 54 -13.55 8.32 -16.75
N GLY A 55 -14.69 8.13 -16.10
CA GLY A 55 -15.24 9.13 -15.18
C GLY A 55 -14.29 9.40 -14.02
N ASN A 56 -14.04 10.67 -13.71
CA ASN A 56 -13.26 11.10 -12.56
C ASN A 56 -14.11 11.99 -11.66
N ILE A 57 -14.58 11.37 -10.58
CA ILE A 57 -15.50 12.00 -9.63
C ILE A 57 -14.85 13.11 -8.81
N HIS A 58 -13.50 13.19 -8.74
CA HIS A 58 -12.81 14.28 -8.04
C HIS A 58 -12.50 15.48 -8.92
N GLU A 59 -12.38 15.26 -10.22
CA GLU A 59 -12.09 16.31 -11.21
C GLU A 59 -13.36 16.89 -11.83
N ASN A 60 -14.54 16.29 -11.57
CA ASN A 60 -15.78 16.60 -12.27
C ASN A 60 -15.62 16.45 -13.80
N ALA A 61 -14.88 15.43 -14.22
CA ALA A 61 -14.51 15.22 -15.61
C ALA A 61 -14.70 13.76 -16.05
N VAL A 62 -14.66 13.55 -17.36
CA VAL A 62 -14.39 12.25 -17.97
C VAL A 62 -13.01 12.35 -18.60
N ASN A 63 -12.02 11.69 -18.01
CA ASN A 63 -10.66 11.64 -18.55
C ASN A 63 -10.62 10.78 -19.82
N MET A 64 -9.62 11.02 -20.67
CA MET A 64 -9.42 10.27 -21.89
C MET A 64 -7.97 9.83 -22.05
N ASP A 65 -7.77 8.55 -22.36
CA ASP A 65 -6.46 7.98 -22.64
C ASP A 65 -6.40 7.33 -24.03
N ARG A 66 -5.20 7.29 -24.60
CA ARG A 66 -4.87 6.48 -25.78
C ARG A 66 -4.10 5.23 -25.37
N LEU A 67 -4.54 4.07 -25.84
CA LEU A 67 -3.81 2.81 -25.69
C LEU A 67 -2.82 2.61 -26.84
N GLU A 68 -1.60 2.26 -26.49
CA GLU A 68 -0.54 1.79 -27.37
C GLU A 68 -0.18 0.36 -27.02
N ARG A 69 0.02 -0.51 -28.00
CA ARG A 69 0.32 -1.93 -27.74
C ARG A 69 1.74 -2.09 -27.21
N ASP A 70 1.89 -2.89 -26.15
CA ASP A 70 3.16 -3.23 -25.53
C ASP A 70 3.19 -4.76 -25.32
N GLY A 71 3.77 -5.48 -26.29
CA GLY A 71 3.71 -6.94 -26.38
C GLY A 71 2.27 -7.47 -26.35
N SER A 72 1.98 -8.32 -25.36
CA SER A 72 0.66 -8.88 -25.07
C SER A 72 -0.24 -7.95 -24.24
N SER A 73 0.27 -6.79 -23.82
CA SER A 73 -0.39 -5.76 -23.02
C SER A 73 -0.51 -4.42 -23.79
N PHE A 74 -0.73 -3.34 -23.05
CA PHE A 74 -0.78 -1.98 -23.54
C PHE A 74 -0.06 -1.03 -22.59
N LYS A 75 0.36 0.12 -23.12
CA LYS A 75 0.64 1.36 -22.38
C LYS A 75 -0.47 2.36 -22.66
N ALA A 76 -0.83 3.13 -21.64
CA ALA A 76 -1.87 4.14 -21.71
C ALA A 76 -1.24 5.51 -21.55
N HIS A 77 -1.63 6.45 -22.43
CA HIS A 77 -1.12 7.81 -22.46
C HIS A 77 -2.28 8.79 -22.27
N ALA A 78 -2.14 9.74 -21.34
CA ALA A 78 -3.13 10.80 -21.13
C ALA A 78 -3.37 11.62 -22.40
N LEU A 79 -4.62 11.99 -22.61
CA LEU A 79 -5.04 13.05 -23.53
C LEU A 79 -5.86 14.09 -22.75
N ASP A 80 -6.26 15.16 -23.44
CA ASP A 80 -7.21 16.13 -22.87
C ASP A 80 -8.51 15.46 -22.44
N ASN A 81 -9.12 15.99 -21.39
CA ASN A 81 -10.37 15.49 -20.85
C ASN A 81 -11.46 15.44 -21.94
N PHE A 82 -12.22 14.35 -21.97
CA PHE A 82 -13.32 14.17 -22.92
C PHE A 82 -14.48 15.11 -22.60
N VAL A 83 -14.81 15.27 -21.31
CA VAL A 83 -15.80 16.21 -20.79
C VAL A 83 -15.27 16.79 -19.50
N GLU A 84 -15.45 18.09 -19.30
CA GLU A 84 -15.23 18.78 -18.02
C GLU A 84 -16.49 19.54 -17.63
N SER A 85 -16.82 19.52 -16.34
CA SER A 85 -17.97 20.21 -15.80
C SER A 85 -17.54 21.26 -14.77
N THR A 86 -18.08 22.47 -14.90
CA THR A 86 -17.97 23.52 -13.88
C THR A 86 -18.92 23.31 -12.70
N ASP A 87 -19.88 22.38 -12.85
CA ASP A 87 -20.75 21.94 -11.77
C ASP A 87 -20.01 20.95 -10.88
N GLY A 88 -19.65 21.41 -9.67
CA GLY A 88 -18.90 20.64 -8.70
C GLY A 88 -19.60 19.40 -8.14
N TRP A 89 -20.86 19.14 -8.52
CA TRP A 89 -21.63 17.95 -8.15
C TRP A 89 -21.68 16.93 -9.29
N PHE A 90 -21.07 17.21 -10.44
CA PHE A 90 -20.96 16.23 -11.51
C PHE A 90 -20.03 15.08 -11.09
N ARG A 91 -20.59 13.87 -11.06
CA ARG A 91 -19.95 12.62 -10.66
C ARG A 91 -20.16 11.59 -11.77
N ALA A 92 -19.35 11.66 -12.81
CA ALA A 92 -19.35 10.65 -13.87
C ALA A 92 -18.95 9.29 -13.29
N VAL A 93 -19.89 8.34 -13.28
CA VAL A 93 -19.69 7.00 -12.70
C VAL A 93 -19.78 5.87 -13.73
N SER A 94 -20.38 6.13 -14.90
CA SER A 94 -20.41 5.16 -16.00
C SER A 94 -20.53 5.85 -17.36
N GLU A 95 -19.69 5.41 -18.31
CA GLU A 95 -19.75 5.82 -19.71
C GLU A 95 -20.17 4.63 -20.59
N GLN A 96 -21.20 4.80 -21.41
CA GLN A 96 -21.73 3.76 -22.31
C GLN A 96 -21.93 4.30 -23.73
N ILE A 97 -21.76 3.45 -24.74
CA ILE A 97 -22.04 3.83 -26.12
C ILE A 97 -23.52 3.53 -26.40
N GLY A 98 -24.25 4.55 -26.87
CA GLY A 98 -25.68 4.43 -27.18
C GLY A 98 -25.95 3.81 -28.56
N PRO A 99 -27.22 3.48 -28.88
CA PRO A 99 -27.62 2.93 -30.18
C PRO A 99 -27.37 3.86 -31.37
N ASP A 100 -27.20 5.14 -31.11
CA ASP A 100 -26.84 6.21 -32.04
C ASP A 100 -25.33 6.46 -32.14
N GLY A 101 -24.51 5.74 -31.37
CA GLY A 101 -23.06 5.82 -31.39
C GLY A 101 -22.48 6.97 -30.55
N THR A 102 -23.31 7.70 -29.82
CA THR A 102 -22.89 8.76 -28.89
C THR A 102 -22.46 8.18 -27.54
N VAL A 103 -21.67 8.93 -26.78
CA VAL A 103 -21.36 8.56 -25.38
C VAL A 103 -22.48 9.04 -24.47
N TRP A 104 -22.99 8.12 -23.66
CA TRP A 104 -23.95 8.37 -22.59
C TRP A 104 -23.24 8.27 -21.26
N ILE A 105 -23.42 9.26 -20.39
CA ILE A 105 -22.77 9.33 -19.09
C ILE A 105 -23.84 9.24 -18.02
N ALA A 106 -23.72 8.24 -17.16
CA ALA A 106 -24.43 8.21 -15.89
C ALA A 106 -23.66 9.06 -14.89
N ASP A 107 -24.30 10.15 -14.48
CA ASP A 107 -23.82 11.08 -13.48
C ASP A 107 -24.63 10.84 -12.21
N TRP A 108 -23.95 10.35 -11.17
CA TRP A 108 -24.55 10.12 -9.86
C TRP A 108 -25.10 11.44 -9.27
N TYR A 109 -24.55 12.58 -9.69
CA TYR A 109 -24.94 13.93 -9.27
C TYR A 109 -25.00 14.09 -7.75
N ASP A 110 -23.83 14.18 -7.12
CA ASP A 110 -23.71 14.21 -5.67
C ASP A 110 -22.70 15.27 -5.22
N LYS A 111 -23.06 15.99 -4.16
CA LYS A 111 -22.18 16.94 -3.48
C LYS A 111 -20.91 16.26 -2.99
N TYR A 112 -20.97 15.01 -2.57
CA TYR A 112 -19.85 14.31 -1.94
C TYR A 112 -19.29 13.18 -2.81
N PRO A 113 -18.06 13.32 -3.33
CA PRO A 113 -17.47 12.30 -4.22
C PRO A 113 -17.00 11.04 -3.48
N CYS A 114 -16.84 11.08 -2.14
CA CYS A 114 -16.35 9.93 -1.39
C CYS A 114 -17.17 9.66 -0.13
N TYR A 115 -17.08 8.41 0.33
CA TYR A 115 -17.84 7.92 1.47
C TYR A 115 -17.47 8.65 2.77
N GLN A 116 -16.25 9.18 2.90
CA GLN A 116 -15.85 9.95 4.08
C GLN A 116 -16.66 11.24 4.19
N ASN A 117 -16.79 11.98 3.08
CA ASN A 117 -17.61 13.19 3.03
C ASN A 117 -19.10 12.86 3.17
N ALA A 118 -19.56 11.78 2.51
CA ALA A 118 -20.94 11.30 2.61
C ALA A 118 -21.30 10.79 4.03
N ASN A 119 -20.35 10.22 4.77
CA ASN A 119 -20.55 9.82 6.16
C ASN A 119 -20.49 11.01 7.12
N ALA A 120 -19.65 12.01 6.81
CA ALA A 120 -19.55 13.24 7.58
C ALA A 120 -20.75 14.18 7.37
N ASP A 121 -21.47 14.07 6.24
CA ASP A 121 -22.76 14.72 6.02
C ASP A 121 -23.69 13.83 5.17
N PRO A 122 -24.38 12.85 5.81
CA PRO A 122 -25.27 11.95 5.09
C PRO A 122 -26.51 12.62 4.51
N GLU A 123 -26.89 13.81 5.00
CA GLU A 123 -28.03 14.57 4.49
C GLU A 123 -27.67 15.37 3.24
N GLY A 124 -26.40 15.74 3.07
CA GLY A 124 -25.90 16.35 1.84
C GLY A 124 -25.61 15.34 0.72
N VAL A 125 -25.77 14.04 0.97
CA VAL A 125 -25.79 12.98 -0.06
C VAL A 125 -27.14 13.04 -0.77
N ASP A 126 -27.11 13.39 -2.05
CA ASP A 126 -28.33 13.40 -2.86
C ASP A 126 -28.66 11.98 -3.32
N ARG A 127 -29.80 11.46 -2.83
CA ARG A 127 -30.32 10.13 -3.21
C ARG A 127 -31.52 10.21 -4.14
N GLN A 128 -31.97 11.41 -4.48
CA GLN A 128 -33.20 11.64 -5.24
C GLN A 128 -32.89 11.90 -6.70
N TYR A 129 -31.80 12.61 -6.96
CA TYR A 129 -31.46 13.05 -8.30
C TYR A 129 -30.23 12.31 -8.82
N GLY A 130 -30.20 12.22 -10.13
CA GLY A 130 -29.12 11.68 -10.94
C GLY A 130 -29.34 12.19 -12.36
N ARG A 131 -28.27 12.28 -13.14
CA ARG A 131 -28.36 12.82 -14.50
C ARG A 131 -27.85 11.79 -15.49
N ILE A 132 -28.54 11.73 -16.63
CA ILE A 132 -28.05 11.00 -17.79
C ILE A 132 -27.71 12.03 -18.85
N TRP A 133 -26.43 12.13 -19.15
CA TRP A 133 -25.94 12.96 -20.23
C TRP A 133 -25.84 12.14 -21.50
N ARG A 134 -26.23 12.74 -22.62
CA ARG A 134 -25.94 12.23 -23.95
C ARG A 134 -25.04 13.25 -24.64
N VAL A 135 -23.77 12.93 -24.78
CA VAL A 135 -22.79 13.80 -25.43
C VAL A 135 -22.85 13.52 -26.91
N ALA A 136 -23.28 14.47 -27.73
CA ALA A 136 -23.45 14.25 -29.17
C ALA A 136 -22.47 15.12 -29.96
N TYR A 137 -21.72 14.52 -30.89
CA TYR A 137 -20.87 15.28 -31.80
C TYR A 137 -21.72 15.91 -32.90
N VAL A 138 -21.82 17.23 -32.91
CA VAL A 138 -22.60 17.99 -33.90
C VAL A 138 -21.73 18.76 -34.89
N GLY A 139 -20.39 18.66 -34.76
CA GLY A 139 -19.44 19.45 -35.56
C GLY A 139 -19.70 20.95 -35.40
N ASP A 140 -19.63 21.68 -36.51
CA ASP A 140 -19.87 23.13 -36.55
C ASP A 140 -21.38 23.52 -36.51
N GLN A 141 -22.26 22.58 -36.18
CA GLN A 141 -23.72 22.78 -36.19
C GLN A 141 -24.33 22.52 -34.80
N PRO A 142 -24.13 23.40 -33.81
CA PRO A 142 -24.54 23.17 -32.41
C PRO A 142 -26.03 22.83 -32.24
N ASP A 143 -26.90 23.37 -33.09
CA ASP A 143 -28.36 23.15 -33.04
C ASP A 143 -28.85 21.92 -33.82
N LYS A 144 -27.93 21.11 -34.38
CA LYS A 144 -28.30 19.93 -35.15
C LYS A 144 -28.98 18.90 -34.25
N ALA A 145 -30.30 18.78 -34.39
CA ALA A 145 -31.06 17.72 -33.75
C ALA A 145 -30.59 16.34 -34.24
N LEU A 146 -29.99 15.56 -33.34
CA LEU A 146 -29.55 14.19 -33.61
C LEU A 146 -30.48 13.21 -32.90
N PRO A 147 -31.10 12.25 -33.62
CA PRO A 147 -31.95 11.26 -32.98
C PRO A 147 -31.13 10.38 -32.05
N SER A 148 -31.67 10.05 -30.87
CA SER A 148 -31.03 9.18 -29.87
C SER A 148 -31.00 7.70 -30.25
N ARG A 149 -31.55 7.36 -31.42
CA ARG A 149 -31.61 6.01 -32.00
C ARG A 149 -31.91 6.09 -33.50
N PRO A 150 -31.51 5.09 -34.30
CA PRO A 150 -31.76 5.10 -35.75
C PRO A 150 -33.24 5.17 -36.15
N ALA A 151 -34.15 4.58 -35.36
CA ALA A 151 -35.59 4.60 -35.62
C ALA A 151 -36.39 4.68 -34.32
N VAL A 152 -37.52 5.39 -34.34
CA VAL A 152 -38.37 5.63 -33.16
C VAL A 152 -38.93 4.33 -32.57
N ASN A 153 -39.29 3.37 -33.43
CA ASN A 153 -39.83 2.05 -33.08
C ASN A 153 -38.77 0.94 -33.11
N MET A 154 -37.48 1.28 -33.02
CA MET A 154 -36.40 0.30 -33.04
C MET A 154 -36.55 -0.71 -31.89
N ASN A 155 -36.74 -1.98 -32.23
CA ASN A 155 -36.73 -3.09 -31.30
C ASN A 155 -35.98 -4.29 -31.92
N LEU A 156 -34.73 -4.51 -31.48
CA LEU A 156 -33.91 -5.60 -32.01
C LEU A 156 -34.42 -6.98 -31.60
N ALA A 157 -35.18 -7.10 -30.49
CA ALA A 157 -35.72 -8.39 -30.05
C ALA A 157 -36.76 -8.96 -31.03
N LEU A 158 -37.39 -8.11 -31.86
CA LEU A 158 -38.34 -8.53 -32.90
C LEU A 158 -37.65 -8.96 -34.21
N LYS A 159 -36.34 -8.74 -34.36
CA LYS A 159 -35.59 -9.14 -35.56
C LYS A 159 -35.41 -10.66 -35.61
N SER A 160 -35.37 -11.22 -36.82
CA SER A 160 -35.03 -12.63 -37.01
C SER A 160 -33.59 -12.92 -36.56
N SER A 161 -33.23 -14.18 -36.28
CA SER A 161 -31.85 -14.55 -35.95
C SER A 161 -30.89 -14.16 -37.08
N GLN A 162 -31.32 -14.29 -38.33
CA GLN A 162 -30.52 -13.91 -39.50
C GLN A 162 -30.24 -12.40 -39.54
N ASP A 163 -31.26 -11.57 -39.25
CA ASP A 163 -31.08 -10.12 -39.20
C ASP A 163 -30.16 -9.70 -38.04
N LEU A 164 -30.23 -10.38 -36.90
CA LEU A 164 -29.34 -10.14 -35.76
C LEU A 164 -27.89 -10.50 -36.10
N ILE A 165 -27.65 -11.58 -36.86
CA ILE A 165 -26.29 -11.92 -37.34
C ILE A 165 -25.73 -10.77 -38.20
N GLY A 166 -26.56 -10.16 -39.04
CA GLY A 166 -26.16 -8.97 -39.81
C GLY A 166 -25.70 -7.80 -38.93
N LEU A 167 -26.28 -7.64 -37.73
CA LEU A 167 -25.89 -6.59 -36.78
C LEU A 167 -24.59 -6.87 -36.04
N LEU A 168 -24.07 -8.09 -36.02
CA LEU A 168 -22.74 -8.39 -35.48
C LEU A 168 -21.63 -7.68 -36.26
N ALA A 169 -21.87 -7.29 -37.51
CA ALA A 169 -20.95 -6.50 -38.33
C ALA A 169 -21.19 -4.98 -38.24
N HIS A 170 -22.13 -4.52 -37.42
CA HIS A 170 -22.47 -3.10 -37.32
C HIS A 170 -21.30 -2.28 -36.76
N SER A 171 -21.05 -1.07 -37.27
CA SER A 171 -19.91 -0.24 -36.86
C SER A 171 -20.00 0.28 -35.41
N ASN A 172 -21.21 0.50 -34.91
CA ASN A 172 -21.47 0.82 -33.50
C ASN A 172 -21.57 -0.45 -32.63
N VAL A 173 -20.73 -0.51 -31.59
CA VAL A 173 -20.67 -1.61 -30.61
C VAL A 173 -22.00 -1.95 -29.94
N TRP A 174 -22.84 -0.95 -29.66
CA TRP A 174 -24.14 -1.18 -29.01
C TRP A 174 -25.02 -2.17 -29.79
N HIS A 175 -25.02 -2.06 -31.13
CA HIS A 175 -25.79 -2.96 -32.00
C HIS A 175 -25.17 -4.36 -32.02
N ARG A 176 -23.83 -4.45 -32.04
CA ARG A 176 -23.13 -5.74 -32.02
C ARG A 176 -23.40 -6.49 -30.72
N GLU A 177 -23.19 -5.85 -29.58
CA GLU A 177 -23.37 -6.47 -28.25
C GLU A 177 -24.83 -6.82 -27.97
N THR A 178 -25.77 -5.94 -28.36
CA THR A 178 -27.21 -6.23 -28.19
C THR A 178 -27.63 -7.41 -29.06
N ALA A 179 -27.16 -7.47 -30.31
CA ALA A 179 -27.44 -8.60 -31.20
C ALA A 179 -26.80 -9.90 -30.69
N GLN A 180 -25.55 -9.86 -30.24
CA GLN A 180 -24.86 -10.99 -29.63
C GLN A 180 -25.62 -11.52 -28.40
N ARG A 181 -26.04 -10.64 -27.49
CA ARG A 181 -26.84 -11.03 -26.31
C ARG A 181 -28.11 -11.77 -26.73
N LEU A 182 -28.89 -11.18 -27.64
CA LEU A 182 -30.13 -11.78 -28.12
C LEU A 182 -29.91 -13.13 -28.83
N LEU A 183 -28.83 -13.28 -29.59
CA LEU A 183 -28.47 -14.56 -30.23
C LEU A 183 -28.06 -15.62 -29.19
N ASN A 184 -27.28 -15.23 -28.18
CA ASN A 184 -26.88 -16.12 -27.08
C ASN A 184 -28.07 -16.58 -26.24
N GLU A 185 -29.07 -15.72 -26.03
CA GLU A 185 -30.32 -16.06 -25.34
C GLU A 185 -31.17 -17.04 -26.18
N ARG A 186 -31.22 -16.85 -27.50
CA ARG A 186 -32.02 -17.68 -28.41
C ARG A 186 -31.44 -19.07 -28.64
N LYS A 187 -30.11 -19.20 -28.71
CA LYS A 187 -29.41 -20.49 -29.00
C LYS A 187 -29.95 -21.23 -30.22
N ASP A 188 -30.24 -20.48 -31.29
CA ASP A 188 -30.81 -21.02 -32.52
C ASP A 188 -29.75 -21.79 -33.32
N ASN A 189 -29.84 -23.13 -33.32
CA ASN A 189 -28.88 -24.01 -34.01
C ASN A 189 -28.77 -23.75 -35.52
N HIS A 190 -29.80 -23.19 -36.17
CA HIS A 190 -29.76 -22.87 -37.61
C HIS A 190 -28.81 -21.71 -37.94
N THR A 191 -28.34 -20.97 -36.92
CA THR A 191 -27.43 -19.83 -37.10
C THR A 191 -25.97 -20.23 -37.23
N GLN A 192 -25.57 -21.44 -36.81
CA GLN A 192 -24.16 -21.85 -36.72
C GLN A 192 -23.41 -21.64 -38.04
N LYS A 193 -23.95 -22.12 -39.17
CA LYS A 193 -23.32 -21.97 -40.49
C LYS A 193 -23.09 -20.50 -40.89
N HIS A 194 -24.06 -19.62 -40.57
CA HIS A 194 -23.98 -18.21 -40.89
C HIS A 194 -22.97 -17.48 -40.00
N LEU A 195 -22.93 -17.81 -38.70
CA LEU A 195 -21.95 -17.30 -37.77
C LEU A 195 -20.52 -17.75 -38.12
N VAL A 196 -20.32 -19.00 -38.52
CA VAL A 196 -19.02 -19.50 -39.00
C VAL A 196 -18.57 -18.74 -40.24
N LYS A 197 -19.48 -18.52 -41.20
CA LYS A 197 -19.16 -17.70 -42.39
C LYS A 197 -18.74 -16.28 -41.99
N LEU A 198 -19.44 -15.65 -41.05
CA LEU A 198 -19.10 -14.29 -40.59
C LEU A 198 -17.75 -14.27 -39.85
N MET A 199 -17.44 -15.29 -39.05
CA MET A 199 -16.14 -15.45 -38.39
C MET A 199 -14.99 -15.55 -39.42
N GLU A 200 -15.18 -16.33 -40.49
CA GLU A 200 -14.14 -16.57 -41.51
C GLU A 200 -13.97 -15.38 -42.46
N THR A 201 -15.07 -14.73 -42.85
CA THR A 201 -15.09 -13.79 -43.99
C THR A 201 -15.60 -12.39 -43.67
N GLY A 202 -15.89 -12.07 -42.40
CA GLY A 202 -16.32 -10.73 -42.00
C GLY A 202 -15.27 -9.66 -42.30
N ASP A 203 -15.71 -8.48 -42.72
CA ASP A 203 -14.82 -7.43 -43.22
C ASP A 203 -13.96 -6.79 -42.11
N SER A 204 -14.44 -6.81 -40.86
CA SER A 204 -13.74 -6.23 -39.69
C SER A 204 -13.42 -7.29 -38.64
N ILE A 205 -12.34 -7.07 -37.88
CA ILE A 205 -11.97 -8.01 -36.81
C ILE A 205 -13.04 -8.07 -35.71
N GLU A 206 -13.71 -6.97 -35.42
CA GLU A 206 -14.80 -6.87 -34.45
C GLU A 206 -15.98 -7.76 -34.86
N SER A 207 -16.35 -7.76 -36.14
CA SER A 207 -17.42 -8.61 -36.66
C SER A 207 -17.08 -10.11 -36.55
N ARG A 208 -15.83 -10.47 -36.86
CA ARG A 208 -15.35 -11.85 -36.81
C ARG A 208 -15.26 -12.36 -35.37
N LEU A 209 -14.77 -11.51 -34.45
CA LEU A 209 -14.68 -11.81 -33.03
C LEU A 209 -16.06 -11.96 -32.39
N THR A 210 -16.98 -11.03 -32.64
CA THR A 210 -18.35 -11.13 -32.13
C THR A 210 -19.08 -12.37 -32.66
N ALA A 211 -18.84 -12.77 -33.92
CA ALA A 211 -19.34 -14.04 -34.43
C ALA A 211 -18.78 -15.25 -33.68
N LEU A 212 -17.46 -15.30 -33.44
CA LEU A 212 -16.81 -16.36 -32.66
C LEU A 212 -17.33 -16.42 -31.22
N TRP A 213 -17.48 -15.28 -30.55
CA TRP A 213 -18.02 -15.22 -29.18
C TRP A 213 -19.50 -15.57 -29.14
N THR A 214 -20.28 -15.24 -30.17
CA THR A 214 -21.67 -15.66 -30.30
C THR A 214 -21.77 -17.17 -30.47
N LEU A 215 -20.92 -17.78 -31.31
CA LEU A 215 -20.83 -19.23 -31.43
C LEU A 215 -20.58 -19.89 -30.07
N HIS A 216 -19.66 -19.33 -29.28
CA HIS A 216 -19.39 -19.83 -27.93
C HIS A 216 -20.59 -19.65 -26.98
N GLY A 217 -21.09 -18.42 -26.83
CA GLY A 217 -22.16 -18.07 -25.89
C GLY A 217 -23.49 -18.75 -26.19
N ALA A 218 -23.79 -19.01 -27.46
CA ALA A 218 -24.97 -19.75 -27.90
C ALA A 218 -24.81 -21.28 -27.77
N GLY A 219 -23.64 -21.81 -27.41
CA GLY A 219 -23.36 -23.24 -27.33
C GLY A 219 -23.20 -23.93 -28.69
N LEU A 220 -22.88 -23.15 -29.73
CA LEU A 220 -22.74 -23.60 -31.12
C LEU A 220 -21.27 -23.77 -31.56
N LEU A 221 -20.32 -23.54 -30.67
CA LEU A 221 -18.90 -23.72 -30.93
C LEU A 221 -18.53 -25.20 -30.81
N ASP A 222 -17.89 -25.77 -31.83
CA ASP A 222 -17.35 -27.13 -31.83
C ASP A 222 -15.85 -27.16 -32.18
N GLU A 223 -15.25 -28.35 -32.15
CA GLU A 223 -13.82 -28.52 -32.43
C GLU A 223 -13.44 -28.18 -33.88
N SER A 224 -14.36 -28.34 -34.84
CA SER A 224 -14.11 -27.97 -36.24
C SER A 224 -14.00 -26.45 -36.41
N ILE A 225 -14.81 -25.70 -35.67
CA ILE A 225 -14.77 -24.24 -35.65
C ILE A 225 -13.52 -23.75 -34.93
N LEU A 226 -13.16 -24.35 -33.79
CA LEU A 226 -11.92 -24.01 -33.09
C LEU A 226 -10.68 -24.32 -33.93
N LYS A 227 -10.70 -25.40 -34.72
CA LYS A 227 -9.63 -25.73 -35.67
C LYS A 227 -9.49 -24.69 -36.78
N LYS A 228 -10.59 -24.07 -37.24
CA LYS A 228 -10.51 -22.94 -38.17
C LYS A 228 -9.96 -21.68 -37.48
N ALA A 229 -10.42 -21.41 -36.25
CA ALA A 229 -10.00 -20.24 -35.49
C ALA A 229 -8.52 -20.28 -35.08
N GLU A 230 -7.94 -21.45 -34.80
CA GLU A 230 -6.51 -21.57 -34.47
C GLU A 230 -5.60 -21.33 -35.69
N GLU A 231 -6.10 -21.53 -36.91
CA GLU A 231 -5.34 -21.36 -38.17
C GLU A 231 -5.58 -19.98 -38.81
N ASP A 232 -6.35 -19.13 -38.15
CA ASP A 232 -6.76 -17.83 -38.69
C ASP A 232 -5.58 -16.88 -38.90
N GLY A 233 -5.58 -16.13 -40.01
CA GLY A 233 -4.53 -15.16 -40.29
C GLY A 233 -4.39 -14.05 -39.23
N HIS A 234 -5.48 -13.70 -38.54
CA HIS A 234 -5.50 -12.62 -37.56
C HIS A 234 -5.26 -13.13 -36.12
N PHE A 235 -4.24 -12.57 -35.45
CA PHE A 235 -3.82 -13.03 -34.12
C PHE A 235 -4.93 -12.96 -33.06
N ALA A 236 -5.84 -11.98 -33.16
CA ALA A 236 -6.94 -11.86 -32.21
C ALA A 236 -7.90 -13.07 -32.25
N ILE A 237 -8.18 -13.64 -33.44
CA ILE A 237 -9.01 -14.85 -33.56
C ILE A 237 -8.29 -16.05 -32.93
N ARG A 238 -7.01 -16.22 -33.23
CA ARG A 238 -6.17 -17.28 -32.63
C ARG A 238 -6.04 -17.15 -31.11
N SER A 239 -5.95 -15.91 -30.60
CA SER A 239 -5.93 -15.63 -29.15
C SER A 239 -7.23 -16.09 -28.49
N TRP A 240 -8.38 -15.85 -29.12
CA TRP A 240 -9.66 -16.34 -28.62
C TRP A 240 -9.84 -17.84 -28.80
N ALA A 241 -9.27 -18.47 -29.84
CA ALA A 241 -9.24 -19.92 -29.95
C ALA A 241 -8.53 -20.56 -28.74
N ALA A 242 -7.39 -19.99 -28.29
CA ALA A 242 -6.71 -20.43 -27.07
C ALA A 242 -7.58 -20.22 -25.82
N ARG A 243 -8.13 -19.00 -25.61
CA ARG A 243 -8.97 -18.69 -24.44
C ARG A 243 -10.20 -19.59 -24.34
N LEU A 244 -10.93 -19.75 -25.44
CA LEU A 244 -12.14 -20.58 -25.48
C LEU A 244 -11.82 -22.07 -25.28
N THR A 245 -10.64 -22.53 -25.71
CA THR A 245 -10.17 -23.88 -25.40
C THR A 245 -9.96 -24.06 -23.89
N GLY A 246 -9.31 -23.09 -23.24
CA GLY A 246 -9.15 -23.04 -21.79
C GLY A 246 -10.48 -22.92 -21.01
N GLU A 247 -11.43 -22.11 -21.48
CA GLU A 247 -12.75 -21.95 -20.85
C GLU A 247 -13.61 -23.22 -20.93
N ARG A 248 -13.52 -23.95 -22.05
CA ARG A 248 -14.19 -25.24 -22.21
C ARG A 248 -13.60 -26.33 -21.31
N ARG A 249 -12.32 -26.23 -20.94
CA ARG A 249 -11.60 -27.19 -20.10
C ARG A 249 -11.80 -28.62 -20.61
N SER A 250 -11.49 -28.84 -21.88
CA SER A 250 -11.58 -30.17 -22.50
C SER A 250 -10.29 -30.94 -22.28
N SER A 251 -10.37 -32.22 -21.92
CA SER A 251 -9.22 -33.15 -21.92
C SER A 251 -9.00 -33.82 -23.28
N ASP A 252 -9.71 -33.39 -24.32
CA ASP A 252 -9.55 -33.91 -25.68
C ASP A 252 -8.11 -33.65 -26.19
N PRO A 253 -7.40 -34.68 -26.71
CA PRO A 253 -6.10 -34.50 -27.35
C PRO A 253 -6.06 -33.37 -28.39
N ALA A 254 -7.15 -33.12 -29.13
CA ALA A 254 -7.22 -32.03 -30.09
C ALA A 254 -7.10 -30.64 -29.43
N ALA A 255 -7.69 -30.49 -28.23
CA ALA A 255 -7.62 -29.25 -27.45
C ALA A 255 -6.19 -29.01 -26.92
N LEU A 256 -5.54 -30.04 -26.39
CA LEU A 256 -4.16 -29.93 -25.91
C LEU A 256 -3.19 -29.65 -27.06
N ALA A 257 -3.34 -30.34 -28.19
CA ALA A 257 -2.51 -30.12 -29.37
C ALA A 257 -2.70 -28.71 -29.96
N ARG A 258 -3.91 -28.15 -29.90
CA ARG A 258 -4.17 -26.75 -30.27
C ARG A 258 -3.40 -25.79 -29.38
N LEU A 259 -3.51 -25.94 -28.06
CA LEU A 259 -2.81 -25.06 -27.12
C LEU A 259 -1.30 -25.15 -27.31
N GLN A 260 -0.76 -26.34 -27.57
CA GLN A 260 0.67 -26.51 -27.89
C GLN A 260 1.07 -25.75 -29.16
N ARG A 261 0.32 -25.88 -30.26
CA ARG A 261 0.59 -25.10 -31.49
C ARG A 261 0.52 -23.59 -31.26
N LEU A 262 -0.50 -23.13 -30.54
CA LEU A 262 -0.69 -21.71 -30.24
C LEU A 262 0.33 -21.17 -29.22
N ALA A 263 0.96 -22.03 -28.42
CA ALA A 263 2.03 -21.65 -27.52
C ALA A 263 3.27 -21.14 -28.28
N GLU A 264 3.45 -21.62 -29.51
CA GLU A 264 4.55 -21.25 -30.42
C GLU A 264 4.16 -20.14 -31.39
N ASP A 265 2.97 -19.52 -31.20
CA ASP A 265 2.50 -18.48 -32.10
C ASP A 265 3.44 -17.28 -32.11
N ARG A 266 3.62 -16.69 -33.30
CA ARG A 266 4.47 -15.50 -33.49
C ARG A 266 4.01 -14.27 -32.71
N HIS A 267 2.73 -14.18 -32.34
CA HIS A 267 2.17 -12.99 -31.69
C HIS A 267 2.04 -13.19 -30.18
N PRO A 268 2.60 -12.30 -29.34
CA PRO A 268 2.62 -12.47 -27.88
C PRO A 268 1.23 -12.56 -27.25
N SER A 269 0.23 -11.81 -27.74
CA SER A 269 -1.15 -11.94 -27.24
C SER A 269 -1.73 -13.36 -27.39
N VAL A 270 -1.30 -14.14 -28.39
CA VAL A 270 -1.75 -15.53 -28.54
C VAL A 270 -1.08 -16.41 -27.49
N ARG A 271 0.24 -16.25 -27.30
CA ARG A 271 0.99 -16.94 -26.24
C ARG A 271 0.46 -16.63 -24.83
N ASN A 272 0.16 -15.37 -24.54
CA ASN A 272 -0.48 -14.95 -23.30
C ASN A 272 -1.89 -15.56 -23.12
N ALA A 273 -2.65 -15.69 -24.21
CA ALA A 273 -3.92 -16.39 -24.20
C ALA A 273 -3.78 -17.89 -23.89
N VAL A 274 -2.71 -18.53 -24.36
CA VAL A 274 -2.36 -19.91 -23.98
C VAL A 274 -2.01 -20.00 -22.49
N ALA A 275 -1.19 -19.08 -21.96
CA ALA A 275 -0.89 -19.02 -20.53
C ALA A 275 -2.17 -18.88 -19.68
N THR A 276 -3.09 -18.02 -20.13
CA THR A 276 -4.42 -17.85 -19.53
C THR A 276 -5.26 -19.11 -19.60
N ALA A 277 -5.20 -19.85 -20.71
CA ALA A 277 -5.89 -21.13 -20.87
C ALA A 277 -5.32 -22.20 -19.92
N LEU A 278 -4.00 -22.34 -19.86
CA LEU A 278 -3.31 -23.25 -18.94
C LEU A 278 -3.65 -22.98 -17.47
N ARG A 279 -3.83 -21.71 -17.08
CA ARG A 279 -4.29 -21.35 -15.73
C ARG A 279 -5.65 -21.97 -15.39
N GLN A 280 -6.58 -22.05 -16.35
CA GLN A 280 -7.88 -22.68 -16.12
C GLN A 280 -7.79 -24.20 -15.93
N TYR A 281 -6.86 -24.85 -16.62
CA TYR A 281 -6.58 -26.27 -16.43
C TYR A 281 -5.92 -26.56 -15.08
N SER A 282 -4.94 -25.74 -14.72
CA SER A 282 -4.08 -25.94 -13.54
C SER A 282 -4.78 -25.59 -12.23
N SER A 283 -5.67 -24.60 -12.24
CA SER A 283 -6.24 -24.02 -11.02
C SER A 283 -7.77 -23.95 -11.01
N GLY A 284 -8.45 -24.52 -12.01
CA GLY A 284 -9.92 -24.55 -12.08
C GLY A 284 -10.62 -23.18 -12.13
N ALA A 285 -9.87 -22.08 -12.13
CA ALA A 285 -10.33 -20.70 -12.26
C ALA A 285 -9.18 -19.83 -12.79
N LEU A 286 -9.40 -18.53 -12.95
CA LEU A 286 -8.34 -17.58 -13.33
C LEU A 286 -7.68 -16.92 -12.12
N THR A 287 -8.44 -16.70 -11.05
CA THR A 287 -8.09 -15.80 -9.93
C THR A 287 -7.93 -16.49 -8.57
N VAL A 288 -8.20 -17.79 -8.46
CA VAL A 288 -8.02 -18.56 -7.20
C VAL A 288 -7.75 -20.01 -7.54
N ASN A 289 -6.91 -20.70 -6.75
CA ASN A 289 -6.69 -22.14 -6.93
C ASN A 289 -7.96 -22.90 -6.48
N ARG A 290 -8.56 -23.63 -7.41
CA ARG A 290 -9.72 -24.51 -7.23
C ARG A 290 -9.45 -25.85 -7.91
N PRO A 291 -10.05 -26.95 -7.43
CA PRO A 291 -9.96 -28.23 -8.12
C PRO A 291 -10.38 -28.10 -9.59
N SER A 292 -9.55 -28.62 -10.49
CA SER A 292 -9.89 -28.67 -11.91
C SER A 292 -11.04 -29.65 -12.15
N ARG A 293 -11.87 -29.36 -13.16
CA ARG A 293 -12.96 -30.26 -13.57
C ARG A 293 -12.48 -31.37 -14.50
N VAL A 294 -11.24 -31.29 -14.96
CA VAL A 294 -10.58 -32.29 -15.78
C VAL A 294 -9.42 -32.91 -15.03
N ASN A 295 -9.24 -34.22 -15.21
CA ASN A 295 -8.16 -34.97 -14.61
C ASN A 295 -6.97 -35.01 -15.58
N LEU A 296 -6.17 -33.95 -15.60
CA LEU A 296 -4.92 -33.86 -16.33
C LEU A 296 -3.76 -33.78 -15.34
N SER A 297 -2.59 -34.27 -15.76
CA SER A 297 -1.35 -34.18 -15.02
C SER A 297 -0.39 -33.17 -15.67
N LEU A 298 0.70 -32.84 -14.97
CA LEU A 298 1.77 -32.04 -15.57
C LEU A 298 2.42 -32.75 -16.77
N SER A 299 2.38 -34.08 -16.86
CA SER A 299 2.87 -34.80 -18.05
C SER A 299 2.06 -34.47 -19.31
N ASP A 300 0.76 -34.20 -19.16
CA ASP A 300 -0.12 -33.84 -20.28
C ASP A 300 0.05 -32.38 -20.70
N LEU A 301 0.25 -31.48 -19.73
CA LEU A 301 0.36 -30.03 -19.96
C LEU A 301 1.80 -29.55 -20.18
N GLY A 302 2.78 -30.31 -19.71
CA GLY A 302 4.21 -30.00 -19.74
C GLY A 302 4.72 -29.63 -21.14
N PRO A 303 4.35 -30.36 -22.22
CA PRO A 303 4.72 -29.97 -23.58
C PRO A 303 4.22 -28.58 -23.98
N ILE A 304 3.03 -28.18 -23.51
CA ILE A 304 2.46 -26.85 -23.80
C ILE A 304 3.23 -25.77 -23.03
N PHE A 305 3.54 -26.01 -21.74
CA PHE A 305 4.39 -25.11 -20.96
C PHE A 305 5.78 -24.95 -21.58
N ALA A 306 6.40 -26.05 -22.01
CA ALA A 306 7.70 -26.03 -22.66
C ALA A 306 7.68 -25.19 -23.95
N SER A 307 6.73 -25.45 -24.84
CA SER A 307 6.54 -24.67 -26.07
C SER A 307 6.32 -23.17 -25.77
N LEU A 308 5.50 -22.85 -24.76
CA LEU A 308 5.21 -21.48 -24.35
C LEU A 308 6.47 -20.76 -23.83
N ILE A 309 7.23 -21.40 -22.94
CA ILE A 309 8.44 -20.82 -22.35
C ILE A 309 9.53 -20.66 -23.41
N LEU A 310 9.73 -21.66 -24.27
CA LEU A 310 10.69 -21.60 -25.38
C LEU A 310 10.36 -20.46 -26.36
N ALA A 311 9.09 -20.36 -26.77
CA ALA A 311 8.66 -19.32 -27.71
C ALA A 311 8.67 -17.90 -27.12
N SER A 312 8.69 -17.78 -25.79
CA SER A 312 8.67 -16.49 -25.07
C SER A 312 10.00 -16.15 -24.40
N ALA A 313 11.03 -16.98 -24.61
CA ALA A 313 12.33 -16.92 -23.92
C ALA A 313 12.97 -15.53 -23.94
N ALA A 314 13.10 -14.95 -25.13
CA ALA A 314 13.81 -13.69 -25.37
C ALA A 314 12.90 -12.45 -25.41
N GLU A 315 11.62 -12.59 -25.07
CA GLU A 315 10.66 -11.50 -25.16
C GLU A 315 10.56 -10.75 -23.82
N GLU A 316 10.70 -9.43 -23.85
CA GLU A 316 10.43 -8.56 -22.71
C GLU A 316 8.93 -8.27 -22.58
N ASP A 317 8.11 -9.32 -22.60
CA ASP A 317 6.66 -9.18 -22.47
C ASP A 317 6.26 -8.91 -21.01
N PRO A 318 5.40 -7.91 -20.74
CA PRO A 318 5.02 -7.54 -19.38
C PRO A 318 4.07 -8.54 -18.69
N LEU A 319 3.35 -9.40 -19.43
CA LEU A 319 2.32 -10.29 -18.87
C LEU A 319 2.65 -11.76 -18.99
N ILE A 320 3.28 -12.21 -20.08
CA ILE A 320 3.54 -13.63 -20.34
C ILE A 320 4.32 -14.29 -19.19
N PRO A 321 5.41 -13.71 -18.66
CA PRO A 321 6.12 -14.30 -17.52
C PRO A 321 5.21 -14.49 -16.30
N PHE A 322 4.44 -13.46 -15.96
CA PHE A 322 3.51 -13.51 -14.84
C PHE A 322 2.41 -14.56 -15.05
N MET A 323 1.76 -14.54 -16.21
CA MET A 323 0.65 -15.47 -16.50
C MET A 323 1.12 -16.92 -16.62
N THR A 324 2.33 -17.14 -17.14
CA THR A 324 2.95 -18.47 -17.21
C THR A 324 3.26 -18.98 -15.80
N TRP A 325 3.80 -18.13 -14.93
CA TRP A 325 4.04 -18.47 -13.52
C TRP A 325 2.72 -18.79 -12.82
N MET A 326 1.70 -17.95 -12.97
CA MET A 326 0.39 -18.20 -12.37
C MET A 326 -0.19 -19.54 -12.85
N ALA A 327 0.00 -19.92 -14.11
CA ALA A 327 -0.44 -21.23 -14.59
C ALA A 327 0.40 -22.39 -14.04
N LEU A 328 1.71 -22.22 -13.90
CA LEU A 328 2.64 -23.26 -13.47
C LEU A 328 2.66 -23.49 -11.94
N GLU A 329 2.46 -22.44 -11.15
CA GLU A 329 2.60 -22.43 -9.69
C GLU A 329 1.92 -23.61 -8.96
N PRO A 330 0.66 -23.98 -9.26
CA PRO A 330 0.01 -25.10 -8.57
C PRO A 330 0.76 -26.43 -8.74
N TRP A 331 1.47 -26.59 -9.85
CA TRP A 331 2.22 -27.80 -10.15
C TRP A 331 3.59 -27.84 -9.49
N VAL A 332 4.11 -26.71 -9.01
CA VAL A 332 5.40 -26.67 -8.29
C VAL A 332 5.34 -27.51 -7.02
N THR A 333 4.21 -27.51 -6.33
CA THR A 333 4.02 -28.33 -5.13
C THR A 333 3.71 -29.79 -5.44
N ASP A 334 3.07 -30.06 -6.59
CA ASP A 334 2.55 -31.39 -6.93
C ASP A 334 3.59 -32.24 -7.67
N ALA A 335 4.42 -31.61 -8.52
CA ALA A 335 5.41 -32.28 -9.36
C ALA A 335 6.72 -31.47 -9.49
N PRO A 336 7.39 -31.09 -8.38
CA PRO A 336 8.57 -30.23 -8.39
C PRO A 336 9.72 -30.78 -9.24
N GLN A 337 9.90 -32.10 -9.21
CA GLN A 337 10.96 -32.82 -9.93
C GLN A 337 10.89 -32.57 -11.44
N ILE A 338 9.68 -32.67 -12.03
CA ILE A 338 9.48 -32.50 -13.48
C ILE A 338 9.82 -31.06 -13.90
N ILE A 339 9.36 -30.09 -13.11
CA ILE A 339 9.56 -28.67 -13.39
C ILE A 339 11.04 -28.31 -13.27
N LEU A 340 11.68 -28.72 -12.18
CA LEU A 340 13.09 -28.40 -11.93
C LEU A 340 14.01 -29.09 -12.92
N SER A 341 13.81 -30.38 -13.24
CA SER A 341 14.60 -31.05 -14.28
C SER A 341 14.47 -30.36 -15.64
N TRP A 342 13.27 -29.87 -16.00
CA TRP A 342 13.07 -29.13 -17.24
C TRP A 342 13.79 -27.77 -17.22
N LEU A 343 13.68 -27.01 -16.14
CA LEU A 343 14.36 -25.72 -15.97
C LEU A 343 15.88 -25.86 -15.94
N VAL A 344 16.42 -26.92 -15.34
CA VAL A 344 17.86 -27.20 -15.36
C VAL A 344 18.33 -27.50 -16.79
N SER A 345 17.57 -28.31 -17.54
CA SER A 345 17.97 -28.76 -18.88
C SER A 345 17.79 -27.70 -19.97
N ASN A 346 16.81 -26.81 -19.83
CA ASN A 346 16.42 -25.84 -20.87
C ASN A 346 16.55 -24.38 -20.42
N GLY A 347 16.97 -24.14 -19.17
CA GLY A 347 16.93 -22.81 -18.58
C GLY A 347 17.86 -21.83 -19.27
N GLU A 348 19.06 -22.26 -19.69
CA GLU A 348 20.04 -21.41 -20.35
C GLU A 348 19.49 -20.77 -21.64
N SER A 349 18.85 -21.57 -22.50
CA SER A 349 18.27 -21.10 -23.75
C SER A 349 16.96 -20.32 -23.59
N THR A 350 16.41 -20.28 -22.36
CA THR A 350 15.12 -19.65 -22.05
C THR A 350 15.20 -18.48 -21.09
N LYS A 351 16.41 -17.94 -20.85
CA LYS A 351 16.62 -16.70 -20.10
C LYS A 351 16.10 -15.47 -20.87
N PRO A 352 15.57 -14.44 -20.17
CA PRO A 352 15.51 -14.30 -18.71
C PRO A 352 14.27 -14.93 -18.04
N LEU A 353 13.35 -15.51 -18.83
CA LEU A 353 12.11 -16.09 -18.31
C LEU A 353 12.38 -17.25 -17.33
N SER A 354 13.29 -18.15 -17.67
CA SER A 354 13.68 -19.29 -16.82
C SER A 354 14.28 -18.87 -15.48
N GLN A 355 15.03 -17.76 -15.42
CA GLN A 355 15.54 -17.21 -14.16
C GLN A 355 14.39 -16.80 -13.24
N LYS A 356 13.43 -16.04 -13.77
CA LYS A 356 12.22 -15.65 -13.01
C LYS A 356 11.45 -16.88 -12.53
N MET A 357 11.29 -17.89 -13.38
CA MET A 357 10.60 -19.14 -13.02
C MET A 357 11.35 -19.94 -11.95
N LEU A 358 12.67 -20.08 -12.08
CA LEU A 358 13.48 -20.82 -11.12
C LEU A 358 13.49 -20.13 -9.76
N TYR A 359 13.72 -18.81 -9.72
CA TYR A 359 13.64 -18.02 -8.50
C TYR A 359 12.31 -18.24 -7.76
N LYS A 360 11.19 -18.12 -8.47
CA LYS A 360 9.85 -18.30 -7.87
C LYS A 360 9.57 -19.75 -7.49
N THR A 361 10.05 -20.72 -8.26
CA THR A 361 9.94 -22.15 -7.94
C THR A 361 10.63 -22.46 -6.61
N MET A 362 11.84 -21.95 -6.40
CA MET A 362 12.59 -22.15 -5.16
C MET A 362 11.86 -21.56 -3.95
N ARG A 363 11.32 -20.34 -4.08
CA ARG A 363 10.48 -19.73 -3.04
C ARG A 363 9.25 -20.57 -2.73
N ARG A 364 8.57 -21.07 -3.77
CA ARG A 364 7.35 -21.87 -3.60
C ARG A 364 7.57 -23.20 -2.90
N LEU A 365 8.73 -23.83 -3.13
CA LEU A 365 9.11 -25.04 -2.40
C LEU A 365 9.44 -24.73 -0.93
N CYS A 366 10.09 -23.61 -0.65
CA CYS A 366 10.34 -23.17 0.73
C CYS A 366 9.03 -22.92 1.50
N ASP A 367 8.00 -22.39 0.83
CA ASP A 367 6.67 -22.13 1.44
C ASP A 367 5.95 -23.41 1.89
N GLN A 368 6.33 -24.60 1.37
CA GLN A 368 5.77 -25.87 1.86
C GLN A 368 6.37 -26.31 3.19
N ALA A 369 7.54 -25.78 3.57
CA ALA A 369 8.32 -26.22 4.73
C ALA A 369 8.53 -27.75 4.78
N ASP A 370 8.64 -28.39 3.61
CA ASP A 370 8.85 -29.83 3.47
C ASP A 370 10.30 -30.16 3.13
N ALA A 371 10.91 -31.06 3.89
CA ALA A 371 12.29 -31.47 3.70
C ALA A 371 12.51 -32.20 2.36
N GLY A 372 11.49 -32.91 1.85
CA GLY A 372 11.54 -33.57 0.55
C GLY A 372 11.65 -32.58 -0.60
N GLY A 373 10.75 -31.59 -0.66
CA GLY A 373 10.78 -30.47 -1.61
C GLY A 373 12.10 -29.69 -1.55
N MET A 374 12.63 -29.48 -0.35
CA MET A 374 13.95 -28.86 -0.17
C MET A 374 15.10 -29.71 -0.71
N SER A 375 15.05 -31.04 -0.57
CA SER A 375 16.02 -31.93 -1.21
C SER A 375 15.98 -31.80 -2.73
N VAL A 376 14.78 -31.77 -3.32
CA VAL A 376 14.59 -31.59 -4.77
C VAL A 376 15.21 -30.27 -5.24
N ALA A 377 14.92 -29.18 -4.53
CA ALA A 377 15.47 -27.86 -4.82
C ALA A 377 17.00 -27.88 -4.78
N ALA A 378 17.59 -28.47 -3.73
CA ALA A 378 19.04 -28.52 -3.55
C ALA A 378 19.74 -29.39 -4.60
N GLU A 379 19.14 -30.51 -4.99
CA GLU A 379 19.64 -31.38 -6.06
C GLU A 379 19.63 -30.65 -7.41
N ALA A 380 18.53 -29.98 -7.76
CA ALA A 380 18.44 -29.20 -9.00
C ALA A 380 19.48 -28.06 -9.08
N LEU A 381 19.75 -27.37 -7.97
CA LEU A 381 20.82 -26.37 -7.92
C LEU A 381 22.21 -26.98 -7.99
N SER A 382 22.39 -28.19 -7.45
CA SER A 382 23.66 -28.91 -7.54
C SER A 382 23.98 -29.28 -9.00
N ASP A 383 22.97 -29.69 -9.77
CA ASP A 383 23.12 -29.99 -11.20
C ASP A 383 23.53 -28.74 -12.01
N LEU A 384 23.12 -27.55 -11.56
CA LEU A 384 23.48 -26.27 -12.18
C LEU A 384 24.88 -25.77 -11.82
N LEU A 385 25.57 -26.35 -10.82
CA LEU A 385 26.94 -25.94 -10.44
C LEU A 385 27.94 -26.06 -11.58
N SER A 386 27.79 -27.08 -12.43
CA SER A 386 28.60 -27.28 -13.64
C SER A 386 27.98 -26.66 -14.90
N GLY A 387 26.82 -26.02 -14.79
CA GLY A 387 26.01 -25.54 -15.90
C GLY A 387 25.94 -24.00 -15.97
N ASP A 388 24.73 -23.49 -16.21
CA ASP A 388 24.48 -22.05 -16.35
C ASP A 388 24.56 -21.32 -15.00
N ARG A 389 25.63 -20.54 -14.86
CA ARG A 389 25.92 -19.72 -13.67
C ARG A 389 24.82 -18.71 -13.34
N GLU A 390 24.25 -18.02 -14.32
CA GLU A 390 23.27 -16.96 -14.03
C GLU A 390 21.94 -17.55 -13.58
N LEU A 391 21.58 -18.71 -14.14
CA LEU A 391 20.42 -19.47 -13.71
C LEU A 391 20.63 -20.03 -12.29
N LEU A 392 21.79 -20.61 -12.00
CA LEU A 392 22.18 -21.06 -10.66
C LEU A 392 22.04 -19.94 -9.62
N LEU A 393 22.58 -18.75 -9.92
CA LEU A 393 22.50 -17.60 -9.02
C LEU A 393 21.05 -17.20 -8.75
N SER A 394 20.21 -17.16 -9.79
CA SER A 394 18.78 -16.83 -9.64
C SER A 394 18.04 -17.88 -8.80
N GLY A 395 18.35 -19.16 -8.97
CA GLY A 395 17.79 -20.24 -8.15
C GLY A 395 18.25 -20.17 -6.70
N LEU A 396 19.55 -19.92 -6.45
CA LEU A 396 20.08 -19.72 -5.10
C LEU A 396 19.45 -18.52 -4.41
N ASP A 397 19.27 -17.40 -5.11
CA ASP A 397 18.62 -16.20 -4.58
C ASP A 397 17.17 -16.49 -4.18
N GLY A 398 16.43 -17.24 -5.02
CA GLY A 398 15.06 -17.67 -4.70
C GLY A 398 15.01 -18.62 -3.49
N LEU A 399 15.98 -19.53 -3.38
CA LEU A 399 16.09 -20.44 -2.24
C LEU A 399 16.38 -19.67 -0.95
N ILE A 400 17.35 -18.76 -0.97
CA ILE A 400 17.73 -17.92 0.17
C ILE A 400 16.56 -17.07 0.63
N ASP A 401 15.86 -16.41 -0.30
CA ASP A 401 14.70 -15.58 0.03
C ASP A 401 13.55 -16.39 0.64
N GLY A 402 13.30 -17.61 0.14
CA GLY A 402 12.32 -18.51 0.74
C GLY A 402 12.74 -19.01 2.13
N GLN A 403 14.01 -19.35 2.30
CA GLN A 403 14.55 -19.91 3.54
C GLN A 403 14.65 -18.91 4.70
N LYS A 404 14.68 -17.60 4.41
CA LYS A 404 14.52 -16.56 5.45
C LYS A 404 13.25 -16.76 6.29
N LEU A 405 12.23 -17.45 5.75
CA LEU A 405 10.91 -17.59 6.35
C LEU A 405 10.67 -18.95 7.01
N THR A 406 11.13 -20.06 6.41
CA THR A 406 10.80 -21.43 6.86
C THR A 406 11.98 -22.23 7.39
N LYS A 407 13.23 -21.77 7.20
CA LYS A 407 14.49 -22.41 7.67
C LYS A 407 14.50 -23.96 7.60
N THR A 408 13.90 -24.52 6.55
CA THR A 408 13.72 -25.96 6.40
C THR A 408 14.93 -26.55 5.71
N LEU A 409 15.61 -27.49 6.38
CA LEU A 409 16.78 -28.17 5.85
C LEU A 409 16.42 -29.26 4.84
N PRO A 410 17.22 -29.45 3.77
CA PRO A 410 17.06 -30.59 2.88
C PRO A 410 17.42 -31.91 3.59
N ALA A 411 16.69 -32.97 3.27
CA ALA A 411 17.02 -34.33 3.68
C ALA A 411 18.06 -34.99 2.74
N GLY A 412 18.76 -36.02 3.24
CA GLY A 412 19.59 -36.90 2.41
C GLY A 412 20.67 -36.17 1.60
N LYS A 413 20.69 -36.41 0.27
CA LYS A 413 21.69 -35.86 -0.67
C LYS A 413 21.63 -34.34 -0.83
N GLY A 414 20.51 -33.69 -0.52
CA GLY A 414 20.38 -32.24 -0.63
C GLY A 414 21.31 -31.44 0.30
N LYS A 415 21.92 -32.09 1.31
CA LYS A 415 23.01 -31.51 2.11
C LYS A 415 24.30 -31.29 1.31
N ALA A 416 24.46 -31.97 0.18
CA ALA A 416 25.67 -31.88 -0.65
C ALA A 416 25.82 -30.50 -1.31
N LEU A 417 24.72 -29.80 -1.59
CA LEU A 417 24.77 -28.47 -2.23
C LEU A 417 25.70 -27.52 -1.46
N LEU A 418 25.58 -27.46 -0.13
CA LEU A 418 26.38 -26.56 0.68
C LEU A 418 27.87 -26.97 0.69
N VAL A 419 28.15 -28.27 0.66
CA VAL A 419 29.52 -28.82 0.55
C VAL A 419 30.15 -28.52 -0.81
N GLU A 420 29.38 -28.52 -1.90
CA GLU A 420 29.91 -28.15 -3.21
C GLU A 420 30.08 -26.63 -3.35
N LEU A 421 29.15 -25.84 -2.82
CA LEU A 421 29.26 -24.38 -2.78
C LEU A 421 30.44 -23.89 -1.95
N SER A 422 30.83 -24.60 -0.88
CA SER A 422 32.00 -24.24 -0.07
C SER A 422 33.32 -24.34 -0.84
N LYS A 423 33.36 -25.13 -1.92
CA LYS A 423 34.52 -25.27 -2.82
C LYS A 423 34.56 -24.17 -3.89
N ALA A 424 33.52 -23.34 -4.02
CA ALA A 424 33.44 -22.32 -5.05
C ALA A 424 34.47 -21.21 -4.82
N THR A 425 35.34 -20.99 -5.81
CA THR A 425 36.28 -19.87 -5.81
C THR A 425 35.64 -18.56 -6.25
N ASP A 426 34.50 -18.63 -6.93
CA ASP A 426 33.77 -17.47 -7.43
C ASP A 426 33.16 -16.62 -6.29
N PRO A 427 33.38 -15.29 -6.27
CA PRO A 427 32.84 -14.43 -5.22
C PRO A 427 31.31 -14.42 -5.15
N SER A 428 30.59 -14.51 -6.28
CA SER A 428 29.12 -14.45 -6.27
C SER A 428 28.53 -15.70 -5.62
N LEU A 429 29.07 -16.88 -5.94
CA LEU A 429 28.67 -18.15 -5.33
C LEU A 429 29.08 -18.24 -3.86
N ARG A 430 30.28 -17.74 -3.50
CA ARG A 430 30.74 -17.72 -2.10
C ARG A 430 29.82 -16.88 -1.21
N ARG A 431 29.31 -15.75 -1.71
CA ARG A 431 28.29 -14.97 -0.99
C ARG A 431 27.02 -15.79 -0.72
N ARG A 432 26.52 -16.54 -1.71
CA ARG A 432 25.33 -17.41 -1.54
C ARG A 432 25.60 -18.60 -0.64
N TYR A 433 26.80 -19.18 -0.69
CA TYR A 433 27.27 -20.19 0.28
C TYR A 433 27.12 -19.68 1.70
N TRP A 434 27.68 -18.50 2.01
CA TRP A 434 27.58 -17.93 3.35
C TRP A 434 26.14 -17.60 3.75
N GLN A 435 25.34 -17.01 2.85
CA GLN A 435 23.93 -16.72 3.13
C GLN A 435 23.13 -17.98 3.45
N LEU A 436 23.28 -19.03 2.63
CA LEU A 436 22.55 -20.28 2.80
C LEU A 436 23.05 -21.05 4.03
N GLY A 437 24.37 -21.14 4.23
CA GLY A 437 24.98 -21.78 5.39
C GLY A 437 24.60 -21.09 6.70
N SER A 438 24.45 -19.76 6.71
CA SER A 438 23.96 -19.00 7.86
C SER A 438 22.50 -19.35 8.19
N LEU A 439 21.64 -19.45 7.17
CA LEU A 439 20.24 -19.83 7.35
C LEU A 439 20.08 -21.28 7.83
N TRP A 440 20.99 -22.16 7.42
CA TRP A 440 20.98 -23.59 7.74
C TRP A 440 21.79 -23.99 8.97
N GLY A 441 22.52 -23.03 9.58
CA GLY A 441 23.33 -23.28 10.78
C GLY A 441 24.54 -24.18 10.52
N ASP A 442 25.27 -23.94 9.43
CA ASP A 442 26.47 -24.71 9.07
C ASP A 442 27.72 -24.23 9.82
N ASP A 443 28.31 -25.10 10.64
CA ASP A 443 29.48 -24.77 11.48
C ASP A 443 30.68 -24.28 10.65
N ALA A 444 30.93 -24.85 9.47
CA ALA A 444 32.03 -24.41 8.60
C ALA A 444 31.80 -22.97 8.07
N THR A 445 30.55 -22.63 7.77
CA THR A 445 30.16 -21.25 7.42
C THR A 445 30.40 -20.31 8.59
N VAL A 446 30.01 -20.72 9.80
CA VAL A 446 30.20 -19.95 11.04
C VAL A 446 31.69 -19.66 11.29
N GLU A 447 32.55 -20.68 11.20
CA GLU A 447 34.01 -20.54 11.35
C GLU A 447 34.60 -19.56 10.32
N GLN A 448 34.18 -19.67 9.04
CA GLN A 448 34.66 -18.78 7.98
C GLN A 448 34.22 -17.32 8.21
N LEU A 449 32.95 -17.10 8.56
CA LEU A 449 32.43 -15.77 8.83
C LEU A 449 33.10 -15.15 10.06
N ALA A 450 33.32 -15.92 11.13
CA ALA A 450 34.07 -15.46 12.30
C ALA A 450 35.52 -15.07 11.93
N GLY A 451 36.19 -15.86 11.08
CA GLY A 451 37.51 -15.55 10.54
C GLY A 451 37.55 -14.26 9.70
N ILE A 452 36.53 -14.04 8.85
CA ILE A 452 36.37 -12.80 8.06
C ILE A 452 36.19 -11.59 8.97
N ILE A 453 35.29 -11.70 9.95
CA ILE A 453 34.97 -10.64 10.90
C ILE A 453 36.17 -10.32 11.78
N SER A 454 36.98 -11.30 12.18
CA SER A 454 38.14 -11.06 13.04
C SER A 454 39.41 -10.64 12.29
N ASN A 455 39.48 -10.78 10.96
CA ASN A 455 40.68 -10.42 10.20
C ASN A 455 40.71 -8.93 9.80
N PRO A 456 41.69 -8.13 10.28
CA PRO A 456 41.80 -6.70 9.96
C PRO A 456 41.99 -6.41 8.46
N SER A 457 42.49 -7.37 7.69
CA SER A 457 42.85 -7.22 6.27
C SER A 457 41.75 -7.66 5.29
N THR A 458 40.57 -8.05 5.75
CA THR A 458 39.46 -8.47 4.87
C THR A 458 38.92 -7.29 4.04
N LYS A 459 38.50 -7.56 2.80
CA LYS A 459 37.87 -6.56 1.92
C LYS A 459 36.52 -6.10 2.48
N ASN A 460 36.20 -4.81 2.29
CA ASN A 460 35.00 -4.18 2.84
C ASN A 460 33.71 -4.91 2.45
N ASP A 461 33.49 -5.24 1.18
CA ASP A 461 32.24 -5.92 0.78
C ASP A 461 32.03 -7.31 1.40
N GLU A 462 33.11 -8.08 1.61
CA GLU A 462 33.03 -9.40 2.24
C GLU A 462 32.78 -9.26 3.74
N LEU A 463 33.39 -8.25 4.37
CA LEU A 463 33.20 -7.92 5.77
C LEU A 463 31.77 -7.43 6.06
N GLU A 464 31.25 -6.52 5.25
CA GLU A 464 29.88 -6.00 5.36
C GLU A 464 28.85 -7.13 5.30
N LEU A 465 29.00 -8.03 4.32
CA LEU A 465 28.14 -9.21 4.21
C LEU A 465 28.27 -10.13 5.44
N ALA A 466 29.49 -10.40 5.90
CA ALA A 466 29.72 -11.27 7.04
C ALA A 466 29.10 -10.72 8.34
N ILE A 467 29.25 -9.42 8.59
CA ILE A 467 28.61 -8.75 9.74
C ILE A 467 27.08 -8.74 9.59
N GLY A 468 26.57 -8.52 8.38
CA GLY A 468 25.14 -8.60 8.10
C GLY A 468 24.55 -9.98 8.39
N LEU A 469 25.26 -11.05 8.01
CA LEU A 469 24.87 -12.44 8.28
C LEU A 469 25.00 -12.82 9.75
N ALA A 470 26.04 -12.33 10.43
CA ALA A 470 26.27 -12.56 11.85
C ALA A 470 25.03 -12.24 12.69
N ARG A 471 24.27 -11.19 12.35
CA ARG A 471 23.03 -10.78 13.02
C ARG A 471 22.03 -11.92 13.25
N GLN A 472 22.04 -12.93 12.39
CA GLN A 472 21.09 -14.05 12.40
C GLN A 472 21.68 -15.35 13.01
N ILE A 473 22.96 -15.37 13.37
CA ILE A 473 23.71 -16.55 13.81
C ILE A 473 24.06 -16.43 15.29
N ASN A 474 23.29 -17.08 16.16
CA ASN A 474 23.60 -17.10 17.59
C ASN A 474 24.66 -18.17 17.91
N HIS A 475 25.95 -17.87 17.63
CA HIS A 475 27.08 -18.79 17.88
C HIS A 475 28.23 -18.08 18.63
N PRO A 476 28.87 -18.73 19.62
CA PRO A 476 29.95 -18.12 20.42
C PRO A 476 31.12 -17.57 19.60
N GLU A 477 31.48 -18.23 18.50
CA GLU A 477 32.59 -17.77 17.63
C GLU A 477 32.27 -16.46 16.90
N ILE A 478 31.03 -16.30 16.43
CA ILE A 478 30.57 -15.05 15.82
C ILE A 478 30.59 -13.92 16.84
N ILE A 479 30.08 -14.18 18.05
CA ILE A 479 30.10 -13.20 19.14
C ILE A 479 31.54 -12.80 19.46
N ASN A 480 32.45 -13.76 19.60
CA ASN A 480 33.87 -13.49 19.88
C ASN A 480 34.54 -12.69 18.75
N ALA A 481 34.22 -12.99 17.48
CA ALA A 481 34.75 -12.26 16.34
C ALA A 481 34.23 -10.82 16.29
N LEU A 482 32.94 -10.60 16.57
CA LEU A 482 32.35 -9.25 16.67
C LEU A 482 32.98 -8.45 17.81
N LEU A 483 33.15 -9.04 19.00
CA LEU A 483 33.82 -8.41 20.14
C LEU A 483 35.25 -7.99 19.75
N PHE A 484 36.03 -8.91 19.17
CA PHE A 484 37.40 -8.62 18.71
C PHE A 484 37.44 -7.51 17.68
N ARG A 485 36.51 -7.50 16.71
CA ARG A 485 36.46 -6.46 15.66
C ARG A 485 36.26 -5.08 16.27
N ILE A 486 35.37 -4.95 17.25
CA ILE A 486 35.11 -3.70 17.96
C ILE A 486 36.34 -3.27 18.77
N GLU A 487 37.00 -4.19 19.48
CA GLU A 487 38.22 -3.92 20.25
C GLU A 487 39.42 -3.51 19.38
N SER A 488 39.55 -4.09 18.19
CA SER A 488 40.70 -3.87 17.30
C SER A 488 40.74 -2.50 16.62
N GLY A 489 39.70 -1.68 16.75
CA GLY A 489 39.65 -0.33 16.17
C GLY A 489 39.68 -0.32 14.64
N ALA A 490 38.87 -1.16 13.99
CA ALA A 490 38.71 -1.18 12.53
C ALA A 490 38.11 0.13 11.96
N GLN A 491 37.92 0.23 10.63
CA GLN A 491 37.24 1.37 10.01
C GLN A 491 35.90 1.68 10.70
N ALA A 492 35.60 2.96 10.90
CA ALA A 492 34.49 3.43 11.74
C ALA A 492 33.13 2.80 11.37
N ASP A 493 32.82 2.69 10.07
CA ASP A 493 31.56 2.11 9.59
C ASP A 493 31.45 0.62 9.91
N MET A 494 32.54 -0.13 9.81
CA MET A 494 32.55 -1.57 10.12
C MET A 494 32.42 -1.83 11.63
N VAL A 495 32.92 -0.91 12.46
CA VAL A 495 32.70 -0.96 13.92
C VAL A 495 31.24 -0.68 14.24
N ASN A 496 30.60 0.28 13.55
CA ASN A 496 29.16 0.56 13.70
C ASN A 496 28.32 -0.68 13.40
N ASP A 497 28.54 -1.32 12.24
CA ASP A 497 27.80 -2.52 11.84
C ASP A 497 28.01 -3.68 12.82
N ALA A 498 29.23 -3.85 13.33
CA ALA A 498 29.58 -4.88 14.30
C ALA A 498 28.89 -4.66 15.65
N ILE A 499 28.81 -3.41 16.14
CA ILE A 499 28.06 -3.06 17.36
C ILE A 499 26.57 -3.39 17.17
N GLU A 500 25.99 -3.01 16.04
CA GLU A 500 24.59 -3.33 15.73
C GLU A 500 24.33 -4.84 15.68
N ALA A 501 25.24 -5.60 15.09
CA ALA A 501 25.14 -7.05 15.00
C ALA A 501 25.28 -7.71 16.38
N LEU A 502 26.23 -7.26 17.20
CA LEU A 502 26.37 -7.71 18.58
C LEU A 502 25.08 -7.47 19.39
N GLY A 503 24.35 -6.40 19.07
CA GLY A 503 23.04 -6.11 19.64
C GLY A 503 21.95 -7.15 19.37
N THR A 504 22.11 -8.07 18.42
CA THR A 504 21.16 -9.18 18.23
C THR A 504 21.51 -10.42 19.06
N HIS A 505 22.69 -10.46 19.69
CA HIS A 505 23.18 -11.61 20.47
C HIS A 505 23.11 -11.36 21.98
N GLN A 506 22.61 -12.33 22.75
CA GLN A 506 22.54 -12.22 24.20
C GLN A 506 23.87 -12.65 24.86
N ASP A 507 24.82 -11.72 24.98
CA ASP A 507 26.09 -11.93 25.69
C ASP A 507 26.28 -10.90 26.83
N ALA A 508 26.74 -11.37 27.99
CA ALA A 508 26.91 -10.53 29.18
C ALA A 508 28.11 -9.58 29.09
N ARG A 509 29.07 -9.84 28.20
CA ARG A 509 30.29 -9.03 28.01
C ARG A 509 30.03 -7.73 27.25
N VAL A 510 28.92 -7.66 26.51
CA VAL A 510 28.61 -6.55 25.58
C VAL A 510 28.60 -5.19 26.28
N PRO A 511 27.86 -4.97 27.39
CA PRO A 511 27.81 -3.65 28.02
C PRO A 511 29.17 -3.22 28.54
N ASP A 512 29.91 -4.12 29.20
CA ASP A 512 31.22 -3.82 29.75
C ASP A 512 32.23 -3.45 28.65
N LEU A 513 32.21 -4.14 27.51
CA LEU A 513 33.03 -3.79 26.35
C LEU A 513 32.71 -2.36 25.85
N LEU A 514 31.44 -2.08 25.58
CA LEU A 514 31.01 -0.79 25.02
C LEU A 514 31.27 0.38 25.99
N ILE A 515 31.12 0.14 27.30
CA ILE A 515 31.43 1.15 28.33
C ILE A 515 32.94 1.38 28.44
N ASN A 516 33.77 0.34 28.32
CA ASN A 516 35.22 0.47 28.40
C ASN A 516 35.82 1.22 27.20
N LEU A 517 35.30 0.96 25.99
CA LEU A 517 35.72 1.66 24.75
C LEU A 517 35.07 3.03 24.56
N TRP A 518 34.14 3.41 25.44
CA TRP A 518 33.42 4.69 25.38
C TRP A 518 34.28 5.94 25.15
N PRO A 519 35.48 6.08 25.78
CA PRO A 519 36.34 7.25 25.57
C PRO A 519 36.92 7.37 24.16
N GLU A 520 37.02 6.24 23.44
CA GLU A 520 37.62 6.15 22.10
C GLU A 520 36.59 6.28 20.98
N PHE A 521 35.30 6.11 21.30
CA PHE A 521 34.21 6.15 20.33
C PHE A 521 33.90 7.55 19.80
N ALA A 522 33.76 7.62 18.48
CA ALA A 522 33.16 8.77 17.79
C ALA A 522 31.66 8.87 18.13
N MET A 523 31.06 10.04 17.85
CA MET A 523 29.65 10.29 18.19
C MET A 523 28.70 9.24 17.60
N ALA A 524 28.88 8.82 16.34
CA ALA A 524 28.06 7.78 15.72
C ALA A 524 28.12 6.44 16.48
N GLN A 525 29.32 5.99 16.86
CA GLN A 525 29.53 4.75 17.61
C GLN A 525 28.90 4.81 19.00
N LYS A 526 28.98 5.96 19.68
CA LYS A 526 28.31 6.20 20.96
C LYS A 526 26.79 6.06 20.83
N GLN A 527 26.18 6.65 19.81
CA GLN A 527 24.74 6.60 19.57
C GLN A 527 24.24 5.16 19.36
N ILE A 528 24.93 4.40 18.50
CA ILE A 528 24.61 2.99 18.22
C ILE A 528 24.79 2.12 19.47
N SER A 529 25.90 2.32 20.20
CA SER A 529 26.19 1.60 21.45
C SER A 529 25.10 1.81 22.51
N ILE A 530 24.57 3.04 22.62
CA ILE A 530 23.44 3.32 23.52
C ILE A 530 22.20 2.58 23.07
N ALA A 531 21.84 2.67 21.78
CA ALA A 531 20.67 1.97 21.24
C ALA A 531 20.73 0.46 21.53
N VAL A 532 21.91 -0.14 21.38
CA VAL A 532 22.16 -1.55 21.73
C VAL A 532 21.99 -1.79 23.23
N MET A 533 22.65 -1.02 24.10
CA MET A 533 22.60 -1.25 25.55
C MET A 533 21.19 -1.04 26.14
N VAL A 534 20.38 -0.13 25.59
CA VAL A 534 19.01 0.12 26.10
C VAL A 534 17.97 -0.86 25.56
N SER A 535 18.33 -1.72 24.61
CA SER A 535 17.40 -2.70 24.01
C SER A 535 17.03 -3.85 24.94
N ARG A 536 17.80 -4.08 26.02
CA ARG A 536 17.61 -5.20 26.97
C ARG A 536 17.68 -4.73 28.43
N PRO A 537 16.87 -5.30 29.34
CA PRO A 537 16.85 -4.86 30.75
C PRO A 537 18.19 -5.01 31.49
N THR A 538 18.93 -6.10 31.26
CA THR A 538 20.22 -6.37 31.92
C THR A 538 21.29 -5.37 31.47
N TRP A 539 21.37 -5.13 30.18
CA TRP A 539 22.29 -4.17 29.57
C TRP A 539 21.94 -2.72 29.91
N LEU A 540 20.65 -2.40 29.95
CA LEU A 540 20.16 -1.09 30.37
C LEU A 540 20.61 -0.75 31.79
N ASN A 541 20.57 -1.73 32.70
CA ASN A 541 21.03 -1.54 34.06
C ASN A 541 22.54 -1.25 34.13
N ALA A 542 23.36 -1.90 33.31
CA ALA A 542 24.79 -1.62 33.20
C ALA A 542 25.04 -0.20 32.63
N PHE A 543 24.31 0.18 31.58
CA PHE A 543 24.34 1.52 31.01
C PHE A 543 24.00 2.61 32.04
N LEU A 544 22.89 2.46 32.78
CA LEU A 544 22.51 3.43 33.82
C LEU A 544 23.55 3.53 34.93
N SER A 545 24.17 2.42 35.32
CA SER A 545 25.28 2.42 36.29
C SER A 545 26.52 3.16 35.76
N ALA A 546 26.80 3.05 34.46
CA ALA A 546 27.89 3.78 33.80
C ALA A 546 27.63 5.30 33.76
N VAL A 547 26.37 5.72 33.55
CA VAL A 547 25.97 7.12 33.64
C VAL A 547 26.06 7.64 35.08
N GLU A 548 25.56 6.87 36.06
CA GLU A 548 25.62 7.22 37.48
C GLU A 548 27.06 7.38 37.99
N SER A 549 27.98 6.55 37.49
CA SER A 549 29.42 6.62 37.80
C SER A 549 30.19 7.60 36.92
N ARG A 550 29.52 8.35 36.03
CA ARG A 550 30.10 9.32 35.08
C ARG A 550 31.13 8.74 34.11
N LYS A 551 31.11 7.43 33.85
CA LYS A 551 31.85 6.82 32.74
C LYS A 551 31.23 7.21 31.39
N ILE A 552 29.91 7.35 31.37
CA ILE A 552 29.14 7.95 30.27
C ILE A 552 28.61 9.29 30.76
N LEU A 553 28.86 10.36 30.01
CA LEU A 553 28.35 11.68 30.37
C LEU A 553 26.86 11.77 30.01
N PRO A 554 26.00 12.37 30.86
CA PRO A 554 24.60 12.62 30.53
C PRO A 554 24.40 13.35 29.19
N ALA A 555 25.32 14.25 28.82
CA ALA A 555 25.30 14.98 27.56
C ALA A 555 25.52 14.11 26.31
N ASP A 556 26.12 12.92 26.46
CA ASP A 556 26.30 11.97 25.36
C ASP A 556 25.01 11.16 25.10
N VAL A 557 24.01 11.22 25.99
CA VAL A 557 22.79 10.41 25.86
C VAL A 557 21.82 11.08 24.88
N PRO A 558 21.37 10.38 23.82
CA PRO A 558 20.47 10.94 22.83
C PRO A 558 19.10 11.27 23.43
N ALA A 559 18.49 12.38 22.99
CA ALA A 559 17.17 12.80 23.46
C ALA A 559 16.07 11.72 23.27
N SER A 560 16.18 10.89 22.23
CA SER A 560 15.27 9.75 22.00
C SER A 560 15.37 8.68 23.11
N VAL A 561 16.58 8.35 23.54
CA VAL A 561 16.84 7.36 24.59
C VAL A 561 16.42 7.91 25.95
N ILE A 562 16.81 9.16 26.24
CA ILE A 562 16.38 9.95 27.41
C ILE A 562 14.87 9.82 27.63
N ARG A 563 14.07 10.00 26.57
CA ARG A 563 12.61 9.90 26.63
C ARG A 563 12.09 8.48 26.80
N SER A 564 12.68 7.51 26.09
CA SER A 564 12.35 6.09 26.28
C SER A 564 12.53 5.67 27.73
N LEU A 565 13.59 6.12 28.40
CA LEU A 565 13.85 5.87 29.82
C LEU A 565 12.86 6.58 30.75
N ALA A 566 12.46 7.81 30.44
CA ALA A 566 11.46 8.55 31.20
C ALA A 566 10.06 7.89 31.16
N ASN A 567 9.72 7.27 30.02
CA ASN A 567 8.45 6.59 29.79
C ASN A 567 8.51 5.07 30.01
N HIS A 568 9.62 4.55 30.54
CA HIS A 568 9.85 3.12 30.72
C HIS A 568 8.83 2.50 31.69
N ARG A 569 8.36 1.26 31.47
CA ARG A 569 7.29 0.68 32.31
C ARG A 569 7.68 0.45 33.78
N LYS A 570 8.97 0.26 34.07
CA LYS A 570 9.47 0.02 35.43
C LYS A 570 9.90 1.33 36.10
N ASP A 571 9.35 1.60 37.28
CA ASP A 571 9.57 2.85 38.02
C ASP A 571 11.01 3.01 38.54
N ASP A 572 11.73 1.91 38.79
CA ASP A 572 13.14 1.94 39.20
C ASP A 572 14.03 2.52 38.09
N ILE A 573 13.78 2.12 36.83
CA ILE A 573 14.50 2.64 35.65
C ILE A 573 14.22 4.14 35.48
N LYS A 574 12.95 4.57 35.59
CA LYS A 574 12.59 5.99 35.52
C LYS A 574 13.34 6.82 36.57
N ALA A 575 13.31 6.34 37.82
CA ALA A 575 13.93 7.03 38.96
C ALA A 575 15.45 7.14 38.79
N ARG A 576 16.12 6.07 38.34
CA ARG A 576 17.55 6.07 38.04
C ARG A 576 17.90 7.04 36.93
N ALA A 577 17.19 6.98 35.80
CA ALA A 577 17.41 7.89 34.67
C ALA A 577 17.21 9.36 35.05
N GLN A 578 16.15 9.67 35.81
CA GLN A 578 15.88 11.03 36.30
C GLN A 578 16.96 11.56 37.24
N LYS A 579 17.54 10.68 38.07
CA LYS A 579 18.62 11.02 38.99
C LYS A 579 19.97 11.21 38.28
N SER A 580 20.27 10.39 37.28
CA SER A 580 21.60 10.32 36.67
C SER A 580 21.76 11.15 35.40
N ILE A 581 20.72 11.28 34.59
CA ILE A 581 20.74 12.01 33.31
C ILE A 581 20.20 13.44 33.47
N GLY A 582 19.24 13.65 34.38
CA GLY A 582 18.71 14.97 34.74
C GLY A 582 17.19 15.06 34.76
N ARG A 583 16.66 16.22 35.19
CA ARG A 583 15.23 16.51 35.16
C ARG A 583 14.77 16.68 33.71
N PHE A 584 14.04 15.70 33.21
CA PHE A 584 13.22 15.86 32.03
C PHE A 584 12.19 16.94 32.32
N ARG A 585 12.07 17.94 31.44
CA ARG A 585 10.95 18.86 31.47
C ARG A 585 9.72 17.99 31.24
N GLU A 586 8.82 17.91 32.23
CA GLU A 586 7.51 17.36 31.95
C GLU A 586 6.92 18.13 30.75
N PRO A 587 6.21 17.47 29.83
CA PRO A 587 5.57 18.10 28.68
C PRO A 587 4.43 19.02 29.13
N ASN A 588 4.80 20.16 29.73
CA ASN A 588 3.90 21.10 30.37
C ASN A 588 4.03 22.52 29.78
N ALA A 589 4.83 22.72 28.73
CA ALA A 589 4.59 23.79 27.78
C ALA A 589 3.53 23.29 26.79
N SER A 590 2.50 24.09 26.46
CA SER A 590 1.61 23.70 25.36
C SER A 590 2.47 23.59 24.11
N MET A 591 2.41 22.45 23.42
CA MET A 591 3.19 22.22 22.19
C MET A 591 2.98 23.36 21.18
N ASP A 592 1.80 23.99 21.18
CA ASP A 592 1.48 25.18 20.38
C ASP A 592 2.41 26.37 20.65
N ARG A 593 2.76 26.65 21.92
CA ARG A 593 3.70 27.74 22.25
C ARG A 593 5.10 27.47 21.72
N LEU A 594 5.50 26.21 21.70
CA LEU A 594 6.80 25.77 21.19
C LEU A 594 6.82 25.81 19.66
N ILE A 595 5.71 25.43 19.02
CA ILE A 595 5.51 25.60 17.57
C ILE A 595 5.61 27.08 17.21
N ASP A 596 4.95 27.97 17.96
CA ASP A 596 5.02 29.42 17.74
C ASP A 596 6.42 30.00 17.93
N GLU A 597 7.13 29.61 19.00
CA GLU A 597 8.51 30.00 19.27
C GLU A 597 9.43 29.56 18.12
N LYS A 598 9.33 28.29 17.72
CA LYS A 598 10.14 27.75 16.63
C LYS A 598 9.74 28.28 15.27
N ARG A 599 8.48 28.66 15.07
CA ARG A 599 8.02 29.38 13.88
C ARG A 599 8.76 30.70 13.77
N GLN A 600 8.88 31.49 14.85
CA GLN A 600 9.68 32.72 14.82
C GLN A 600 11.15 32.44 14.49
N VAL A 601 11.76 31.42 15.10
CA VAL A 601 13.13 31.00 14.78
C VAL A 601 13.33 30.69 13.29
N VAL A 602 12.36 30.02 12.66
CA VAL A 602 12.42 29.67 11.23
C VAL A 602 12.23 30.92 10.34
N LEU A 603 11.40 31.87 10.78
CA LEU A 603 11.14 33.12 10.07
C LEU A 603 12.30 34.12 10.19
N GLU A 604 13.00 34.12 11.33
CA GLU A 604 14.11 35.01 11.65
C GLU A 604 15.44 34.46 11.10
N GLY A 605 15.96 35.08 10.04
CA GLY A 605 17.25 34.76 9.43
C GLY A 605 17.16 34.18 8.02
N GLU A 606 18.29 34.14 7.32
CA GLU A 606 18.40 33.50 6.00
C GLU A 606 18.79 32.02 6.16
N PRO A 607 18.08 31.09 5.50
CA PRO A 607 18.41 29.67 5.56
C PRO A 607 19.66 29.35 4.73
N ASP A 608 20.52 28.47 5.26
CA ASP A 608 21.63 27.88 4.52
C ASP A 608 21.19 26.56 3.86
N PRO A 609 21.05 26.51 2.52
CA PRO A 609 20.56 25.32 1.82
C PRO A 609 21.56 24.15 1.85
N VAL A 610 22.85 24.41 2.05
CA VAL A 610 23.87 23.35 2.13
C VAL A 610 23.81 22.68 3.50
N ASN A 611 23.76 23.48 4.57
CA ASN A 611 23.58 22.97 5.94
C ASN A 611 22.22 22.25 6.10
N GLY A 612 21.15 22.85 5.57
CA GLY A 612 19.81 22.29 5.59
C GLY A 612 19.72 20.92 4.90
N ARG A 613 20.40 20.75 3.76
CA ARG A 613 20.51 19.45 3.08
C ARG A 613 21.18 18.40 3.97
N GLN A 614 22.35 18.72 4.54
CA GLN A 614 23.11 17.79 5.38
C GLN A 614 22.30 17.36 6.60
N LEU A 615 21.64 18.30 7.29
CA LEU A 615 20.80 18.01 8.45
C LEU A 615 19.58 17.15 8.07
N THR A 616 18.93 17.47 6.95
CA THR A 616 17.78 16.70 6.46
C THR A 616 18.17 15.27 6.09
N GLU A 617 19.34 15.07 5.46
CA GLU A 617 19.90 13.76 5.16
C GLU A 617 20.18 12.95 6.43
N MET A 618 20.75 13.59 7.47
CA MET A 618 21.11 12.93 8.73
C MET A 618 19.93 12.68 9.68
N VAL A 619 18.85 13.45 9.59
CA VAL A 619 17.74 13.42 10.57
C VAL A 619 16.44 12.88 9.95
N CYS A 620 16.07 13.37 8.78
CA CYS A 620 14.76 13.10 8.18
C CYS A 620 14.82 11.98 7.15
N LEU A 621 15.83 11.96 6.26
CA LEU A 621 15.94 10.95 5.20
C LEU A 621 16.36 9.56 5.72
N VAL A 622 16.74 9.49 6.99
CA VAL A 622 16.89 8.26 7.77
C VAL A 622 15.58 7.47 7.84
N CYS A 623 14.43 8.14 7.76
CA CYS A 623 13.12 7.48 7.78
C CYS A 623 12.26 7.82 6.57
N HIS A 624 12.42 9.00 5.97
CA HIS A 624 11.56 9.49 4.90
C HIS A 624 12.26 9.50 3.54
N GLN A 625 11.47 9.49 2.47
CA GLN A 625 11.96 9.79 1.12
C GLN A 625 11.71 11.25 0.77
N LEU A 626 12.59 11.83 -0.03
CA LEU A 626 12.39 13.10 -0.70
C LEU A 626 13.03 13.03 -2.09
N HIS A 627 12.23 13.16 -3.14
CA HIS A 627 12.63 12.97 -4.54
C HIS A 627 13.36 11.64 -4.78
N GLY A 628 12.85 10.57 -4.17
CA GLY A 628 13.41 9.21 -4.29
C GLY A 628 14.71 8.96 -3.50
N LYS A 629 15.20 9.93 -2.72
CA LYS A 629 16.35 9.78 -1.82
C LYS A 629 15.89 9.56 -0.38
N GLY A 630 16.54 8.66 0.36
CA GLY A 630 16.22 8.33 1.76
C GLY A 630 15.53 6.98 1.93
N ALA A 631 15.07 6.69 3.16
CA ALA A 631 14.46 5.43 3.54
C ALA A 631 12.93 5.44 3.41
N ASN A 632 12.30 4.27 3.26
CA ASN A 632 10.84 4.11 3.16
C ASN A 632 10.21 3.62 4.48
N VAL A 633 10.57 4.27 5.60
CA VAL A 633 10.05 3.96 6.94
C VAL A 633 8.83 4.82 7.25
N GLY A 634 8.94 6.13 7.06
CA GLY A 634 7.87 7.12 7.14
C GLY A 634 7.33 7.50 5.75
N PRO A 635 6.30 8.37 5.66
CA PRO A 635 5.74 8.83 4.40
C PRO A 635 6.77 9.55 3.50
N ASP A 636 6.60 9.45 2.17
CA ASP A 636 7.38 10.23 1.22
C ASP A 636 7.04 11.72 1.32
N LEU A 637 8.04 12.53 1.68
CA LEU A 637 7.93 13.97 1.88
C LEU A 637 7.88 14.75 0.55
N THR A 638 8.05 14.10 -0.60
CA THR A 638 7.94 14.76 -1.92
C THR A 638 6.57 15.40 -2.12
N GLY A 639 5.50 14.83 -1.53
CA GLY A 639 4.13 15.31 -1.69
C GLY A 639 3.26 15.38 -0.43
N VAL A 640 3.76 15.04 0.76
CA VAL A 640 2.97 14.98 2.02
C VAL A 640 3.72 15.64 3.18
N GLY A 641 2.99 16.33 4.08
CA GLY A 641 3.52 16.77 5.38
C GLY A 641 4.36 18.06 5.39
N ARG A 642 4.52 18.73 4.24
CA ARG A 642 5.33 19.96 4.07
C ARG A 642 4.68 21.06 3.23
N SER A 643 3.35 21.07 3.12
CA SER A 643 2.61 22.03 2.27
C SER A 643 2.68 23.46 2.79
N THR A 644 2.80 23.64 4.10
CA THR A 644 3.05 24.93 4.77
C THR A 644 4.02 24.74 5.92
N LEU A 645 4.64 25.84 6.36
CA LEU A 645 5.50 25.90 7.53
C LEU A 645 4.78 25.38 8.77
N ASP A 646 3.53 25.80 8.98
CA ASP A 646 2.75 25.42 10.16
C ASP A 646 2.44 23.92 10.17
N ALA A 647 2.09 23.35 9.01
CA ALA A 647 1.86 21.91 8.88
C ALA A 647 3.15 21.11 9.13
N LEU A 648 4.29 21.58 8.61
CA LEU A 648 5.57 20.93 8.83
C LEU A 648 6.01 21.01 10.30
N LEU A 649 5.89 22.19 10.93
CA LEU A 649 6.27 22.39 12.33
C LEU A 649 5.40 21.56 13.28
N ALA A 650 4.09 21.47 13.03
CA ALA A 650 3.20 20.60 13.81
C ALA A 650 3.65 19.14 13.76
N ASN A 651 3.98 18.63 12.56
CA ASN A 651 4.44 17.26 12.38
C ASN A 651 5.85 17.01 12.96
N VAL A 652 6.75 17.99 12.87
CA VAL A 652 8.15 17.87 13.35
C VAL A 652 8.24 18.01 14.87
N ILE A 653 7.48 18.92 15.46
CA ILE A 653 7.52 19.23 16.90
C ILE A 653 6.60 18.26 17.66
N ASN A 654 5.47 17.86 17.07
CA ASN A 654 4.50 16.97 17.71
C ASN A 654 4.09 15.78 16.82
N PRO A 655 5.04 14.86 16.50
CA PRO A 655 4.79 13.75 15.56
C PRO A 655 3.79 12.71 16.05
N ASN A 656 3.40 12.73 17.33
CA ASN A 656 2.41 11.83 17.92
C ASN A 656 1.00 12.44 17.96
N GLN A 657 0.82 13.69 17.54
CA GLN A 657 -0.49 14.35 17.50
C GLN A 657 -1.46 13.67 16.52
N LEU A 658 -0.91 13.19 15.39
CA LEU A 658 -1.66 12.55 14.33
C LEU A 658 -0.83 11.40 13.75
N ILE A 659 -1.22 10.16 14.04
CA ILE A 659 -0.57 8.95 13.49
C ILE A 659 -1.50 8.35 12.45
N GLY A 660 -1.05 8.28 11.19
CA GLY A 660 -1.79 7.63 10.13
C GLY A 660 -1.88 6.11 10.35
N ALA A 661 -3.03 5.51 10.01
CA ALA A 661 -3.21 4.07 10.07
C ALA A 661 -2.16 3.34 9.20
N GLY A 662 -1.45 2.37 9.77
CA GLY A 662 -0.30 1.69 9.16
C GLY A 662 1.07 2.30 9.47
N TYR A 663 1.14 3.42 10.20
CA TYR A 663 2.36 4.04 10.73
C TYR A 663 2.50 3.91 12.25
N GLU A 664 1.61 3.17 12.91
CA GLU A 664 1.69 2.92 14.33
C GLU A 664 2.96 2.16 14.68
N ASN A 665 3.62 2.59 15.75
CA ASN A 665 4.76 1.86 16.25
C ASN A 665 4.30 0.57 16.94
N THR A 666 4.83 -0.55 16.48
CA THR A 666 4.63 -1.87 17.09
C THR A 666 5.88 -2.24 17.89
N VAL A 667 5.67 -2.51 19.18
CA VAL A 667 6.70 -3.05 20.07
C VAL A 667 6.49 -4.55 20.21
N ILE A 668 7.53 -5.31 19.91
CA ILE A 668 7.60 -6.76 20.06
C ILE A 668 8.65 -7.07 21.12
N GLU A 669 8.24 -7.76 22.19
CA GLU A 669 9.16 -8.40 23.12
C GLU A 669 9.34 -9.85 22.67
N THR A 670 10.57 -10.26 22.43
CA THR A 670 10.92 -11.62 22.02
C THR A 670 11.32 -12.47 23.23
N LYS A 671 11.28 -13.80 23.08
CA LYS A 671 11.59 -14.76 24.14
C LYS A 671 13.04 -14.70 24.65
N ASP A 672 13.95 -14.12 23.88
CA ASP A 672 15.34 -13.80 24.25
C ASP A 672 15.48 -12.41 24.93
N GLU A 673 14.37 -11.87 25.46
CA GLU A 673 14.30 -10.59 26.19
C GLU A 673 14.65 -9.34 25.37
N ARG A 674 14.65 -9.44 24.04
CA ARG A 674 14.85 -8.29 23.15
C ARG A 674 13.55 -7.51 23.03
N SER A 675 13.62 -6.19 23.15
CA SER A 675 12.52 -5.30 22.81
C SER A 675 12.80 -4.66 21.44
N VAL A 676 12.04 -5.05 20.42
CA VAL A 676 12.14 -4.51 19.06
C VAL A 676 10.95 -3.59 18.80
N SER A 677 11.20 -2.40 18.26
CA SER A 677 10.17 -1.39 18.00
C SER A 677 10.25 -0.96 16.54
N GLY A 678 9.12 -0.92 15.84
CA GLY A 678 9.06 -0.43 14.47
C GLY A 678 7.67 -0.51 13.83
N ARG A 679 7.57 -0.01 12.61
CA ARG A 679 6.35 -0.04 11.79
C ARG A 679 6.16 -1.43 11.21
N LEU A 680 4.98 -2.03 11.42
CA LEU A 680 4.65 -3.32 10.84
C LEU A 680 4.45 -3.19 9.32
N VAL A 681 5.24 -3.92 8.52
CA VAL A 681 5.15 -3.89 7.05
C VAL A 681 4.78 -5.23 6.44
N GLU A 682 5.00 -6.33 7.15
CA GLU A 682 4.67 -7.67 6.67
C GLU A 682 4.27 -8.58 7.83
N GLU A 683 3.22 -9.38 7.65
CA GLU A 683 2.80 -10.39 8.63
C GLU A 683 2.23 -11.62 7.91
N THR A 684 2.91 -12.75 8.07
CA THR A 684 2.50 -14.06 7.55
C THR A 684 2.02 -14.96 8.68
N ASP A 685 1.79 -16.23 8.40
CA ASP A 685 1.43 -17.21 9.43
C ASP A 685 2.66 -17.63 10.24
N SER A 686 3.89 -17.39 9.75
CA SER A 686 5.15 -17.79 10.38
C SER A 686 5.99 -16.63 10.93
N TYR A 687 5.91 -15.41 10.39
CA TYR A 687 6.73 -14.27 10.85
C TYR A 687 6.03 -12.91 10.79
N VAL A 688 6.69 -11.91 11.38
CA VAL A 688 6.38 -10.49 11.37
C VAL A 688 7.62 -9.72 10.89
N LYS A 689 7.46 -8.76 9.97
CA LYS A 689 8.51 -7.83 9.53
C LYS A 689 8.20 -6.42 10.01
N LEU A 690 9.11 -5.83 10.76
CA LEU A 690 9.05 -4.43 11.21
C LEU A 690 10.10 -3.59 10.48
N LEU A 691 9.77 -2.32 10.23
CA LEU A 691 10.75 -1.28 9.88
C LEU A 691 11.01 -0.41 11.11
N ALA A 692 12.20 -0.54 11.69
CA ALA A 692 12.65 0.27 12.81
C ALA A 692 13.14 1.66 12.33
N ALA A 693 13.40 2.56 13.26
CA ALA A 693 14.05 3.83 12.93
C ALA A 693 15.46 3.57 12.35
N GLY A 694 15.77 4.18 11.20
CA GLY A 694 17.09 4.09 10.57
C GLY A 694 17.30 2.94 9.59
N PRO A 695 16.83 3.08 8.33
CA PRO A 695 16.41 2.05 7.35
C PRO A 695 16.42 0.55 7.76
N ARG A 696 16.17 0.20 9.03
CA ARG A 696 16.46 -1.13 9.54
C ARG A 696 15.23 -2.03 9.48
N GLU A 697 15.36 -3.16 8.80
CA GLU A 697 14.34 -4.20 8.74
C GLU A 697 14.58 -5.27 9.80
N GLU A 698 13.54 -5.62 10.55
CA GLU A 698 13.56 -6.67 11.58
C GLU A 698 12.52 -7.74 11.23
N VAL A 699 12.98 -8.93 10.86
CA VAL A 699 12.12 -10.08 10.58
C VAL A 699 12.14 -11.01 11.79
N ILE A 700 11.00 -11.15 12.46
CA ILE A 700 10.86 -11.89 13.71
C ILE A 700 9.88 -13.04 13.48
N SER A 701 10.32 -14.27 13.75
CA SER A 701 9.44 -15.43 13.72
C SER A 701 8.34 -15.28 14.78
N LYS A 702 7.09 -15.62 14.44
CA LYS A 702 5.98 -15.63 15.40
C LYS A 702 6.23 -16.61 16.54
N SER A 703 7.03 -17.66 16.32
CA SER A 703 7.44 -18.58 17.37
C SER A 703 8.29 -17.91 18.46
N ASP A 704 8.96 -16.81 18.13
CA ASP A 704 9.95 -16.16 18.99
C ASP A 704 9.36 -14.93 19.70
N ILE A 705 8.12 -14.54 19.37
CA ILE A 705 7.41 -13.43 19.99
C ILE A 705 6.86 -13.87 21.35
N GLN A 706 7.18 -13.11 22.39
CA GLN A 706 6.60 -13.25 23.73
C GLN A 706 5.37 -12.34 23.89
N THR A 707 5.53 -11.05 23.61
CA THR A 707 4.42 -10.08 23.65
C THR A 707 4.49 -9.13 22.45
N ARG A 708 3.32 -8.60 22.07
CA ARG A 708 3.16 -7.59 21.02
C ARG A 708 2.24 -6.49 21.53
N ALA A 709 2.63 -5.24 21.36
CA ALA A 709 1.81 -4.08 21.66
C ALA A 709 1.93 -3.04 20.55
N ILE A 710 0.79 -2.50 20.11
CA ILE A 710 0.75 -1.29 19.29
C ILE A 710 0.74 -0.12 20.27
N THR A 711 1.67 0.82 20.13
CA THR A 711 1.79 1.97 21.03
C THR A 711 0.99 3.16 20.49
N GLU A 712 0.62 4.10 21.36
CA GLU A 712 0.02 5.38 20.98
C GLU A 712 1.01 6.36 20.33
N ASN A 713 2.27 5.92 20.13
CA ASN A 713 3.35 6.72 19.57
C ASN A 713 3.72 6.26 18.15
N SER A 714 4.28 7.17 17.37
CA SER A 714 4.89 6.94 16.06
C SER A 714 6.33 6.41 16.20
N VAL A 715 6.87 5.90 15.10
CA VAL A 715 8.32 5.62 14.97
C VAL A 715 9.11 6.93 14.83
N MET A 716 8.44 8.04 14.47
CA MET A 716 9.06 9.37 14.36
C MET A 716 9.41 9.94 15.75
N PRO A 717 10.65 10.42 15.96
CA PRO A 717 11.07 10.97 17.25
C PRO A 717 10.49 12.37 17.46
N GLU A 718 9.90 12.66 18.63
CA GLU A 718 9.65 14.07 19.07
C GLU A 718 10.97 14.76 19.47
N GLY A 719 10.97 16.01 19.94
CA GLY A 719 12.15 16.62 20.56
C GLY A 719 13.13 17.29 19.59
N LEU A 720 12.81 17.33 18.29
CA LEU A 720 13.64 17.95 17.26
C LEU A 720 13.77 19.47 17.44
N GLU A 721 12.84 20.10 18.17
CA GLU A 721 12.90 21.50 18.56
C GLU A 721 14.12 21.85 19.44
N GLN A 722 14.74 20.86 20.09
CA GLN A 722 15.89 21.10 20.98
C GLN A 722 17.19 21.37 20.21
N MET A 723 17.17 21.17 18.89
CA MET A 723 18.25 21.54 17.98
C MET A 723 18.50 23.06 18.06
N GLY A 724 19.77 23.46 17.86
CA GLY A 724 20.14 24.87 17.79
C GLY A 724 19.33 25.60 16.72
N ASP A 725 18.91 26.83 17.03
CA ASP A 725 17.94 27.58 16.23
C ASP A 725 18.33 27.75 14.75
N LYS A 726 19.63 27.96 14.48
CA LYS A 726 20.16 28.02 13.11
C LYS A 726 19.95 26.71 12.36
N ASP A 727 20.32 25.59 12.97
CA ASP A 727 20.26 24.27 12.34
C ASP A 727 18.80 23.83 12.14
N PHE A 728 17.94 24.12 13.11
CA PHE A 728 16.50 23.88 13.00
C PHE A 728 15.88 24.67 11.83
N ARG A 729 16.22 25.96 11.68
CA ARG A 729 15.78 26.80 10.57
C ARG A 729 16.25 26.26 9.22
N ASP A 730 17.55 25.96 9.10
CA ASP A 730 18.16 25.51 7.84
C ASP A 730 17.52 24.18 7.37
N MET A 731 17.28 23.24 8.30
CA MET A 731 16.61 21.97 8.04
C MET A 731 15.16 22.15 7.57
N ILE A 732 14.35 22.95 8.30
CA ILE A 732 12.93 23.18 7.98
C ILE A 732 12.78 23.82 6.60
N TRP A 733 13.61 24.80 6.26
CA TRP A 733 13.56 25.45 4.94
C TRP A 733 13.95 24.52 3.80
N PHE A 734 14.94 23.65 4.01
CA PHE A 734 15.31 22.66 3.01
C PHE A 734 14.17 21.65 2.75
N ILE A 735 13.47 21.21 3.80
CA ILE A 735 12.31 20.32 3.66
C ILE A 735 11.16 21.04 2.94
N LEU A 736 10.84 22.28 3.32
CA LEU A 736 9.75 23.06 2.70
C LEU A 736 9.97 23.31 1.21
N ASN A 737 11.20 23.67 0.81
CA ASN A 737 11.51 24.03 -0.57
C ASN A 737 12.87 23.48 -1.01
N PRO A 738 13.00 22.15 -1.23
CA PRO A 738 14.22 21.54 -1.72
C PRO A 738 14.52 22.03 -3.15
N PRO A 739 15.80 22.21 -3.54
CA PRO A 739 16.18 22.63 -4.90
C PRO A 739 15.58 21.78 -6.02
N GLU A 740 15.37 20.50 -5.76
CA GLU A 740 14.76 19.51 -6.66
C GLU A 740 13.31 19.84 -7.07
N ASP A 741 12.58 20.67 -6.31
CA ASP A 741 11.24 21.16 -6.68
C ASP A 741 11.29 22.16 -7.86
N GLN A 742 12.48 22.66 -8.23
CA GLN A 742 12.68 23.66 -9.29
C GLN A 742 11.87 24.96 -9.08
N ARG A 743 11.57 25.30 -7.83
CA ARG A 743 10.84 26.52 -7.42
C ARG A 743 11.79 27.49 -6.69
N PRO A 744 12.29 28.54 -7.35
CA PRO A 744 13.09 29.56 -6.68
C PRO A 744 12.30 30.22 -5.54
N LEU A 745 12.90 30.38 -4.36
CA LEU A 745 12.25 30.98 -3.18
C LEU A 745 12.01 32.48 -3.35
N THR A 746 11.01 32.84 -4.14
CA THR A 746 10.56 34.24 -4.33
C THR A 746 9.80 34.74 -3.10
N ALA A 747 9.63 36.06 -2.95
CA ALA A 747 8.84 36.65 -1.87
C ALA A 747 7.36 36.25 -1.88
N ALA A 748 6.81 35.89 -3.05
CA ALA A 748 5.46 35.35 -3.17
C ALA A 748 5.39 33.91 -2.65
N LEU A 749 6.33 33.05 -3.08
CA LEU A 749 6.44 31.67 -2.63
C LEU A 749 6.75 31.58 -1.13
N ARG A 750 7.59 32.48 -0.61
CA ARG A 750 7.88 32.55 0.83
C ARG A 750 6.60 32.80 1.62
N ARG A 751 5.76 33.77 1.21
CA ARG A 751 4.46 34.06 1.84
C ARG A 751 3.47 32.91 1.73
N GLU A 752 3.43 32.23 0.59
CA GLU A 752 2.63 31.01 0.39
C GLU A 752 3.04 29.92 1.39
N LEU A 753 4.34 29.59 1.46
CA LEU A 753 4.86 28.54 2.34
C LEU A 753 4.71 28.86 3.82
N VAL A 754 4.72 30.14 4.23
CA VAL A 754 4.52 30.53 5.64
C VAL A 754 3.05 30.76 6.02
N GLY A 755 2.11 30.50 5.10
CA GLY A 755 0.66 30.59 5.35
C GLY A 755 0.06 32.00 5.24
N GLU A 756 0.75 32.95 4.61
CA GLU A 756 0.35 34.36 4.50
C GLU A 756 -0.30 34.74 3.14
N ALA A 757 -0.70 33.74 2.33
CA ALA A 757 -1.35 34.01 1.05
C ALA A 757 -2.79 34.54 1.24
N PRO A 758 -3.20 35.60 0.53
CA PRO A 758 -4.58 36.06 0.55
C PRO A 758 -5.48 35.10 -0.25
N ASP A 759 -6.66 34.82 0.31
CA ASP A 759 -7.82 34.16 -0.31
C ASP A 759 -7.95 32.62 -0.31
N SER A 760 -7.30 31.92 0.63
CA SER A 760 -7.90 30.67 1.13
C SER A 760 -7.62 30.49 2.61
N VAL A 761 -8.62 30.71 3.45
CA VAL A 761 -8.63 30.11 4.78
C VAL A 761 -8.69 28.60 4.56
N GLN A 762 -7.54 27.94 4.55
CA GLN A 762 -7.48 26.49 4.55
C GLN A 762 -7.80 26.05 5.98
N ARG A 763 -9.05 25.63 6.18
CA ARG A 763 -9.63 25.36 7.49
C ARG A 763 -9.29 23.95 7.95
N ASP A 764 -9.02 23.81 9.25
CA ASP A 764 -8.67 22.55 9.89
C ASP A 764 -9.91 21.67 10.17
N TYR A 765 -10.60 21.29 9.09
CA TYR A 765 -11.69 20.32 9.14
C TYR A 765 -11.21 18.94 9.61
N GLU A 766 -9.90 18.69 9.55
CA GLU A 766 -9.27 17.45 9.99
C GLU A 766 -9.30 17.36 11.53
N SER A 767 -8.83 18.37 12.27
CA SER A 767 -8.89 18.39 13.74
C SER A 767 -10.31 18.38 14.29
N ILE A 768 -11.27 19.02 13.60
CA ILE A 768 -12.69 19.00 14.00
C ILE A 768 -13.27 17.58 13.87
N SER A 769 -12.89 16.87 12.82
CA SER A 769 -13.28 15.46 12.61
C SER A 769 -12.60 14.51 13.60
N LEU A 770 -11.46 14.92 14.19
CA LEU A 770 -10.70 14.14 15.16
C LEU A 770 -11.08 14.43 16.62
N TRP A 771 -11.71 15.57 16.92
CA TRP A 771 -12.02 16.02 18.29
C TRP A 771 -12.86 15.01 19.10
N ASN A 772 -13.86 14.43 18.44
CA ASN A 772 -14.70 13.39 19.00
C ASN A 772 -15.28 12.60 17.80
N PRO A 773 -14.50 11.69 17.17
CA PRO A 773 -14.70 11.24 15.79
C PRO A 773 -16.05 10.59 15.49
N ASP A 774 -16.73 10.13 16.53
CA ASP A 774 -18.06 9.56 16.45
C ASP A 774 -19.19 10.61 16.39
N TRP A 775 -18.87 11.90 16.57
CA TRP A 775 -19.81 13.01 16.63
C TRP A 775 -19.61 13.97 15.46
N GLN A 776 -20.63 14.11 14.63
CA GLN A 776 -20.71 15.12 13.58
C GLN A 776 -20.98 16.49 14.19
N VAL A 777 -20.30 17.52 13.68
CA VAL A 777 -20.44 18.91 14.14
C VAL A 777 -21.13 19.76 13.08
N GLU A 778 -22.30 20.29 13.42
CA GLU A 778 -22.98 21.33 12.64
C GLU A 778 -22.78 22.69 13.31
N SER A 779 -22.07 23.61 12.68
CA SER A 779 -21.88 24.98 13.19
C SER A 779 -21.85 25.99 12.04
N SER A 780 -22.30 27.21 12.31
CA SER A 780 -22.08 28.34 11.41
C SER A 780 -20.62 28.78 11.44
N GLU A 781 -20.19 29.45 10.36
CA GLU A 781 -18.80 29.84 10.11
C GLU A 781 -18.36 31.15 10.80
N LYS A 782 -19.18 31.66 11.73
CA LYS A 782 -18.97 32.98 12.33
C LYS A 782 -17.88 32.91 13.40
N GLY A 783 -16.89 33.80 13.31
CA GLY A 783 -15.83 33.96 14.32
C GLY A 783 -14.95 32.72 14.46
N ASN A 784 -14.52 32.13 13.33
CA ASN A 784 -13.73 30.91 13.24
C ASN A 784 -14.38 29.61 13.76
N ALA A 785 -15.66 29.61 14.17
CA ALA A 785 -16.36 28.35 14.45
C ALA A 785 -16.75 27.60 13.14
N PRO A 786 -16.88 26.26 13.13
CA PRO A 786 -16.37 25.36 14.16
C PRO A 786 -14.84 25.38 14.17
N THR A 787 -14.26 25.40 15.36
CA THR A 787 -12.82 25.26 15.60
C THR A 787 -12.58 24.50 16.89
N ILE A 788 -11.40 23.91 17.02
CA ILE A 788 -10.95 23.31 18.26
C ILE A 788 -10.03 24.30 18.94
N GLU A 789 -10.43 24.76 20.12
CA GLU A 789 -9.56 25.54 20.99
C GLU A 789 -8.78 24.57 21.90
N PRO A 790 -7.45 24.69 21.99
CA PRO A 790 -6.62 23.80 22.81
C PRO A 790 -7.03 23.87 24.30
N ASP A 791 -7.46 25.05 24.74
CA ASP A 791 -8.04 25.30 26.05
C ASP A 791 -9.09 26.40 26.02
N TRP A 792 -10.14 26.22 26.83
CA TRP A 792 -11.07 27.27 27.20
C TRP A 792 -11.28 27.19 28.71
N GLU A 793 -10.50 28.00 29.43
CA GLU A 793 -10.44 28.01 30.90
C GLU A 793 -10.02 26.61 31.43
N ASP A 794 -10.77 25.98 32.33
CA ASP A 794 -10.42 24.68 32.95
C ASP A 794 -10.66 23.44 32.07
N ALA A 795 -11.08 23.60 30.81
CA ALA A 795 -11.30 22.49 29.89
C ALA A 795 -10.33 22.56 28.71
N LYS A 796 -9.70 21.43 28.40
CA LYS A 796 -8.82 21.24 27.25
C LYS A 796 -9.58 20.60 26.10
N ASN A 797 -9.10 20.81 24.88
CA ASN A 797 -9.67 20.24 23.66
C ASN A 797 -11.16 20.61 23.57
N VAL A 798 -11.44 21.90 23.40
CA VAL A 798 -12.79 22.47 23.47
C VAL A 798 -13.27 22.76 22.06
N LEU A 799 -14.34 22.08 21.66
CA LEU A 799 -15.01 22.42 20.42
C LEU A 799 -15.79 23.71 20.63
N VAL A 800 -15.54 24.68 19.76
CA VAL A 800 -16.27 25.94 19.71
C VAL A 800 -17.25 25.88 18.55
N THR A 801 -18.51 26.21 18.85
CA THR A 801 -19.60 26.24 17.85
C THR A 801 -20.33 27.56 17.91
N HIS A 802 -20.93 27.96 16.81
CA HIS A 802 -21.81 29.13 16.74
C HIS A 802 -23.10 28.77 15.98
N PRO A 803 -24.30 29.09 16.51
CA PRO A 803 -25.57 28.77 15.87
C PRO A 803 -25.77 29.50 14.53
N PHE A 804 -26.61 28.94 13.66
CA PHE A 804 -26.88 29.46 12.31
C PHE A 804 -27.90 30.63 12.33
N TRP A 805 -27.89 31.45 11.27
CA TRP A 805 -28.95 32.44 11.01
C TRP A 805 -30.34 31.75 10.90
N HIS A 806 -31.40 32.45 11.36
CA HIS A 806 -32.82 31.99 11.41
C HIS A 806 -33.19 30.97 12.50
N GLN A 807 -32.63 31.08 13.72
CA GLN A 807 -32.99 30.22 14.86
C GLN A 807 -32.73 28.72 14.61
N ARG A 808 -31.70 28.35 13.84
CA ARG A 808 -31.21 26.96 13.79
C ARG A 808 -29.99 26.84 14.70
N GLY A 809 -30.10 26.06 15.77
CA GLY A 809 -28.99 25.82 16.70
C GLY A 809 -27.83 25.12 16.00
N ALA A 810 -26.60 25.40 16.43
CA ALA A 810 -25.48 24.52 16.12
C ALA A 810 -25.65 23.23 16.92
N ALA A 811 -25.07 22.13 16.44
CA ALA A 811 -25.36 20.82 16.98
C ALA A 811 -24.22 19.82 16.91
N LEU A 812 -24.19 18.94 17.89
CA LEU A 812 -23.40 17.71 17.89
C LEU A 812 -24.34 16.53 17.66
N LEU A 813 -24.08 15.73 16.63
CA LEU A 813 -24.92 14.61 16.23
C LEU A 813 -24.16 13.29 16.26
N ARG A 814 -24.76 12.26 16.82
CA ARG A 814 -24.22 10.89 16.78
C ARG A 814 -25.34 9.86 16.84
N LYS A 815 -25.19 8.74 16.13
CA LYS A 815 -25.97 7.53 16.41
C LYS A 815 -25.31 6.73 17.53
N VAL A 816 -26.10 6.38 18.54
CA VAL A 816 -25.61 5.71 19.75
C VAL A 816 -26.29 4.35 19.86
N ASN A 817 -25.49 3.29 19.87
CA ASN A 817 -25.94 1.94 20.21
C ASN A 817 -26.06 1.80 21.73
N ILE A 818 -27.29 1.67 22.23
CA ILE A 818 -27.54 1.49 23.67
C ILE A 818 -27.58 -0.02 23.95
N PRO A 819 -26.66 -0.56 24.78
CA PRO A 819 -26.63 -1.98 25.12
C PRO A 819 -27.96 -2.48 25.67
N ALA A 820 -28.30 -3.74 25.40
CA ALA A 820 -29.54 -4.35 25.89
C ALA A 820 -29.54 -4.61 27.41
N GLN A 821 -28.37 -4.59 28.05
CA GLN A 821 -28.16 -4.78 29.48
C GLN A 821 -27.22 -3.70 30.02
N GLY A 822 -27.42 -3.31 31.29
CA GLY A 822 -26.70 -2.20 31.93
C GLY A 822 -27.45 -0.87 31.85
N LYS A 823 -26.99 0.13 32.61
CA LYS A 823 -27.50 1.50 32.53
C LYS A 823 -26.58 2.35 31.68
N THR A 824 -27.12 3.09 30.71
CA THR A 824 -26.33 3.90 29.78
C THR A 824 -26.65 5.38 29.96
N PHE A 825 -25.60 6.17 30.15
CA PHE A 825 -25.67 7.62 30.35
C PHE A 825 -24.83 8.35 29.30
N LEU A 826 -25.34 9.47 28.81
CA LEU A 826 -24.57 10.42 28.02
C LEU A 826 -24.08 11.54 28.95
N ARG A 827 -22.76 11.71 29.06
CA ARG A 827 -22.14 12.69 29.95
C ARG A 827 -21.23 13.64 29.19
N PHE A 828 -21.43 14.94 29.38
CA PHE A 828 -20.59 15.97 28.76
C PHE A 828 -20.55 17.26 29.61
N LYS A 829 -19.60 18.12 29.27
CA LYS A 829 -19.51 19.48 29.81
C LYS A 829 -19.88 20.47 28.71
N VAL A 830 -20.63 21.50 29.05
CA VAL A 830 -20.93 22.60 28.13
C VAL A 830 -20.91 23.95 28.83
N ALA A 831 -20.44 24.98 28.13
CA ALA A 831 -20.41 26.37 28.61
C ALA A 831 -20.85 27.33 27.50
N SER A 832 -21.35 28.50 27.89
CA SER A 832 -21.68 29.60 26.97
C SER A 832 -20.62 30.68 27.03
N ALA A 833 -20.45 31.43 25.94
CA ALA A 833 -19.73 32.70 26.00
C ALA A 833 -20.41 33.68 26.98
N PRO A 834 -19.66 34.64 27.55
CA PRO A 834 -20.23 35.74 28.32
C PRO A 834 -21.31 36.47 27.51
N GLU A 835 -22.45 36.76 28.12
CA GLU A 835 -23.61 37.42 27.47
C GLU A 835 -24.38 36.59 26.43
N GLY A 836 -23.94 35.36 26.10
CA GLY A 836 -24.65 34.47 25.19
C GLY A 836 -26.07 34.11 25.68
N GLN A 837 -27.04 34.13 24.78
CA GLN A 837 -28.45 33.86 25.02
C GLN A 837 -28.94 32.63 24.26
N TRP A 838 -28.39 31.48 24.64
CA TRP A 838 -28.81 30.17 24.11
C TRP A 838 -29.17 29.17 25.22
N VAL A 839 -29.96 28.16 24.85
CA VAL A 839 -30.34 27.03 25.72
C VAL A 839 -29.87 25.72 25.12
N LEU A 840 -29.40 24.81 25.99
CA LEU A 840 -29.07 23.45 25.58
C LEU A 840 -30.35 22.67 25.35
N ARG A 841 -30.48 22.07 24.16
CA ARG A 841 -31.52 21.09 23.84
C ARG A 841 -30.85 19.75 23.53
N VAL A 842 -31.28 18.69 24.20
CA VAL A 842 -30.81 17.32 23.93
C VAL A 842 -31.98 16.51 23.42
N PHE A 843 -31.82 15.93 22.23
CA PHE A 843 -32.76 15.01 21.64
C PHE A 843 -32.16 13.60 21.63
N ALA A 844 -32.98 12.61 21.98
CA ALA A 844 -32.66 11.19 21.85
C ALA A 844 -33.82 10.51 21.13
N ASP A 845 -33.53 9.79 20.05
CA ASP A 845 -34.54 9.21 19.15
C ASP A 845 -35.59 10.23 18.67
N LEU A 846 -35.09 11.41 18.25
CA LEU A 846 -35.88 12.56 17.80
C LEU A 846 -36.83 13.17 18.85
N LYS A 847 -36.80 12.69 20.10
CA LYS A 847 -37.57 13.26 21.21
C LYS A 847 -36.70 14.16 22.05
N LEU A 848 -37.19 15.35 22.37
CA LEU A 848 -36.53 16.27 23.29
C LEU A 848 -36.53 15.65 24.69
N VAL A 849 -35.37 15.21 25.17
CA VAL A 849 -35.19 14.57 26.48
C VAL A 849 -34.64 15.53 27.54
N GLN A 850 -33.98 16.62 27.12
CA GLN A 850 -33.54 17.67 28.04
C GLN A 850 -33.60 19.03 27.37
N ARG A 851 -34.08 20.04 28.09
CA ARG A 851 -33.93 21.46 27.73
C ARG A 851 -33.52 22.24 28.98
N GLN A 852 -32.34 22.84 28.96
CA GLN A 852 -31.82 23.58 30.12
C GLN A 852 -31.04 24.83 29.72
N SER A 853 -30.99 25.80 30.63
CA SER A 853 -30.10 26.95 30.47
C SER A 853 -28.65 26.54 30.78
N VAL A 854 -27.70 27.11 30.05
CA VAL A 854 -26.26 26.96 30.30
C VAL A 854 -25.77 28.23 31.01
N SER A 855 -24.82 28.07 31.94
CA SER A 855 -24.25 29.17 32.70
C SER A 855 -23.64 30.20 31.75
N ARG A 856 -23.95 31.48 32.00
CA ARG A 856 -23.43 32.63 31.24
C ARG A 856 -22.19 33.23 31.88
N GLN A 857 -21.78 32.71 33.03
CA GLN A 857 -20.56 33.15 33.70
C GLN A 857 -19.36 32.53 32.97
N LYS A 858 -18.42 33.38 32.55
CA LYS A 858 -17.19 32.94 31.89
C LYS A 858 -16.49 31.85 32.72
N GLY A 859 -16.12 30.75 32.07
CA GLY A 859 -15.39 29.63 32.69
C GLY A 859 -16.23 28.66 33.54
N VAL A 860 -17.54 28.90 33.73
CA VAL A 860 -18.39 27.98 34.49
C VAL A 860 -19.00 26.92 33.58
N TRP A 861 -18.53 25.68 33.72
CA TRP A 861 -19.00 24.53 32.95
C TRP A 861 -20.20 23.85 33.60
N ASN A 862 -21.25 23.62 32.81
CA ASN A 862 -22.36 22.76 33.21
C ASN A 862 -22.02 21.30 32.90
N MET A 863 -21.95 20.46 33.93
CA MET A 863 -21.96 19.00 33.78
C MET A 863 -23.37 18.54 33.42
N VAL A 864 -23.52 17.88 32.29
CA VAL A 864 -24.81 17.34 31.82
C VAL A 864 -24.71 15.82 31.76
N GLU A 865 -25.67 15.14 32.38
CA GLU A 865 -25.84 13.69 32.32
C GLU A 865 -27.27 13.36 31.90
N ILE A 866 -27.42 12.64 30.80
CA ILE A 866 -28.70 12.21 30.25
C ILE A 866 -28.79 10.70 30.34
N ASP A 867 -29.85 10.19 30.98
CA ASP A 867 -30.14 8.76 31.03
C ASP A 867 -30.70 8.27 29.69
N LEU A 868 -29.95 7.42 29.00
CA LEU A 868 -30.34 6.80 27.73
C LEU A 868 -30.81 5.36 27.91
N THR A 869 -30.83 4.84 29.15
CA THR A 869 -31.32 3.48 29.49
C THR A 869 -32.73 3.19 28.96
N PRO A 870 -33.69 4.14 28.88
CA PRO A 870 -35.00 3.88 28.26
C PRO A 870 -34.95 3.39 26.80
N PHE A 871 -33.81 3.56 26.13
CA PHE A 871 -33.58 3.14 24.75
C PHE A 871 -32.71 1.87 24.63
N ALA A 872 -32.53 1.11 25.73
CA ALA A 872 -31.73 -0.12 25.76
C ALA A 872 -32.09 -1.11 24.64
N GLY A 873 -31.05 -1.66 24.01
CA GLY A 873 -31.16 -2.61 22.89
C GLY A 873 -31.46 -1.97 21.54
N LYS A 874 -31.37 -0.64 21.42
CA LYS A 874 -31.63 0.10 20.16
C LYS A 874 -30.46 1.02 19.79
N GLU A 875 -30.28 1.21 18.49
CA GLU A 875 -29.47 2.31 17.96
C GLU A 875 -30.36 3.55 17.81
N ILE A 876 -30.03 4.65 18.48
CA ILE A 876 -30.82 5.88 18.46
C ILE A 876 -29.98 7.09 18.05
N PRO A 877 -30.52 8.03 17.25
CA PRO A 877 -29.86 9.32 17.01
C PRO A 877 -29.91 10.19 18.27
N VAL A 878 -28.79 10.80 18.63
CA VAL A 878 -28.64 11.77 19.71
C VAL A 878 -28.16 13.09 19.13
N ARG A 879 -28.85 14.18 19.46
CA ARG A 879 -28.53 15.55 18.99
C ARG A 879 -28.44 16.50 20.18
N LEU A 880 -27.29 17.16 20.35
CA LEU A 880 -27.03 18.18 21.36
C LEU A 880 -26.97 19.54 20.68
N GLU A 881 -27.85 20.48 21.03
CA GLU A 881 -27.91 21.77 20.35
C GLU A 881 -27.61 22.95 21.28
N ASN A 882 -26.78 23.87 20.81
CA ASN A 882 -26.75 25.24 21.31
C ASN A 882 -27.74 26.12 20.54
N TYR A 883 -28.95 26.24 21.08
CA TYR A 883 -30.05 26.95 20.43
C TYR A 883 -30.21 28.39 20.94
N ALA A 884 -29.87 29.37 20.11
CA ALA A 884 -29.90 30.80 20.44
C ALA A 884 -31.18 31.51 20.00
N TYR A 885 -31.57 32.55 20.75
CA TYR A 885 -32.76 33.36 20.47
C TYR A 885 -32.47 34.72 19.82
N ASP A 886 -31.31 35.36 20.09
CA ASP A 886 -31.03 36.75 19.68
C ASP A 886 -29.69 36.98 18.93
N MET A 887 -28.85 35.94 18.76
CA MET A 887 -27.66 35.89 17.89
C MET A 887 -26.49 36.82 18.27
N LYS A 888 -26.44 37.29 19.53
CA LYS A 888 -25.35 38.11 20.08
C LYS A 888 -24.47 37.27 21.01
N ASN A 889 -23.28 36.91 20.53
CA ASN A 889 -22.25 36.17 21.27
C ASN A 889 -22.70 34.77 21.75
N ASP A 890 -23.40 34.02 20.91
CA ASP A 890 -24.00 32.71 21.26
C ASP A 890 -23.06 31.51 21.06
N PHE A 891 -21.75 31.70 21.26
CA PHE A 891 -20.82 30.58 21.12
C PHE A 891 -21.07 29.53 22.20
N GLY A 892 -21.12 28.27 21.75
CA GLY A 892 -21.19 27.09 22.60
C GLY A 892 -19.82 26.43 22.67
N TYR A 893 -19.35 26.23 23.89
CA TYR A 893 -18.09 25.56 24.20
C TYR A 893 -18.40 24.17 24.73
N TRP A 894 -17.86 23.16 24.08
CA TRP A 894 -18.17 21.76 24.37
C TRP A 894 -16.91 21.03 24.84
N GLY A 895 -17.03 20.29 25.94
CA GLY A 895 -16.07 19.25 26.30
C GLY A 895 -16.44 17.91 25.67
N ALA A 896 -15.51 16.95 25.72
CA ALA A 896 -15.72 15.62 25.16
C ALA A 896 -17.05 15.00 25.63
N VAL A 897 -17.82 14.50 24.66
CA VAL A 897 -19.12 13.87 24.89
C VAL A 897 -18.93 12.36 25.01
N LYS A 898 -19.14 11.82 26.21
CA LYS A 898 -18.89 10.41 26.53
C LYS A 898 -20.18 9.65 26.75
N LEU A 899 -20.24 8.45 26.17
CA LEU A 899 -21.24 7.45 26.52
C LEU A 899 -20.67 6.55 27.62
N ILE A 900 -21.41 6.38 28.71
CA ILE A 900 -21.00 5.58 29.86
C ILE A 900 -22.04 4.51 30.09
N THR A 901 -21.69 3.25 29.89
CA THR A 901 -22.54 2.10 30.26
C THR A 901 -21.99 1.46 31.53
N LYS A 902 -22.87 1.23 32.52
CA LYS A 902 -22.56 0.62 33.82
C LYS A 902 -23.31 -0.68 34.03
#